data_AF-A0A7C6LGQ7-F1
#
_entry.id   AF-A0A7C6LGQ7-F1
#
_cell.length_a   1.000
_cell.length_b   1.000
_cell.length_c   1.000
_cell.angle_alpha   90.00
_cell.angle_beta   90.00
_cell.angle_gamma   90.00
#
_symmetry.space_group_name_H-M   'P 1'
#
loop_
_entity.id
_entity.type
_entity.pdbx_description
1 polymer ?
#
loop_
_entity_poly.entity_id
_entity_poly.type
_entity_poly.pdbx_seq_one_letter_code
_entity_poly.pdbx_strand_id
1 'polypeptide(L)'
;MHVIGTAGHIDHGKSTLIRTLTGIDPDRLQEEKMRGMTIDLGFAWITLPSGREAGIVDVPGHHRFIPNMLAGVGGISIVLFIVAANEGWMPQSKEHLDIINLLDIRSGLIVLTKTDLVDEEWLELVVEDVKANIAGSSLAEAEIIPVSTVTGEGLPLLLQKIDDLLAVIPPAPDTGRPKLWIDRVFTIRGAGTVVTGTLENGSLTVEQSLRLLPAGLPARVRNLQTHKRFVTTTSPGTRVAVNLAGVEKEEVQRGDVLVDGDRYVSTTIINAELRLLPDCPFVLDTDRELKLHIGSAEREASVRLLDCRELRPGETGLVQLVLDKGVVADFRDRFVLRDAPRQATIGGGRVLDPYAHKVRGTDLRLPQSAPGVHQLLGTEGGEGSLSLQSGSSPHLPSSSLSSSPSGPPSSFPSSSPSGPPSRPRVVRLNLDHLRARRTAAPADLPGLILAERGWAALSDLVLEVPLPLSSLRQVLDELAGKEQIVLLPNYAISAEVWARLVARLCGEIGEYHRRYPLRPGLGRETLRSTLQWEPRFFDEVVERMVLAGSLAARGAYLHLPGFTPQLSPTEEKFAARLVAELTAARFSPPTVEELLNTTMTVRAEATVRAEATVRAEATVRAEATVRAEATVRVEADDIPENKQGDTPEAERFEPPAEVIAVLIEQGRLVRVSKDLVYTAEMIAELKEKVAAAIKKEGRIDVAMLRDMLSTTRKYAVPLMEYLDKIAFTRRIGDYRVLAGGNNINS
;
A
#
# COMPACT_ATOMS: atom_id res chain seq x y z
N MET A 1 5.84 -10.67 -33.33
CA MET A 1 4.91 -10.51 -34.47
C MET A 1 4.28 -9.13 -34.32
N HIS A 2 3.94 -8.46 -35.42
CA HIS A 2 3.41 -7.09 -35.38
C HIS A 2 1.96 -7.05 -35.85
N VAL A 3 1.22 -6.05 -35.37
CA VAL A 3 -0.15 -5.75 -35.80
C VAL A 3 -0.16 -4.40 -36.49
N ILE A 4 -0.70 -4.37 -37.70
CA ILE A 4 -0.90 -3.19 -38.53
C ILE A 4 -2.38 -2.79 -38.39
N GLY A 5 -2.66 -1.54 -38.05
CA GLY A 5 -4.02 -1.01 -38.15
C GLY A 5 -4.21 -0.21 -39.43
N THR A 6 -5.42 -0.21 -39.98
CA THR A 6 -5.82 0.81 -40.95
C THR A 6 -6.52 1.96 -40.25
N ALA A 7 -6.52 3.15 -40.86
CA ALA A 7 -7.33 4.28 -40.44
C ALA A 7 -7.63 5.17 -41.65
N GLY A 8 -8.77 5.84 -41.67
CA GLY A 8 -9.12 6.85 -42.68
C GLY A 8 -10.63 7.01 -42.82
N HIS A 9 -11.06 8.00 -43.60
CA HIS A 9 -12.46 8.27 -43.92
C HIS A 9 -13.18 7.05 -44.53
N ILE A 10 -14.50 6.99 -44.39
CA ILE A 10 -15.33 6.01 -45.11
C ILE A 10 -15.05 6.07 -46.63
N ASP A 11 -15.18 4.95 -47.33
CA ASP A 11 -15.02 4.83 -48.78
C ASP A 11 -13.66 5.23 -49.38
N HIS A 12 -12.65 5.58 -48.57
CA HIS A 12 -11.28 5.78 -49.04
C HIS A 12 -10.54 4.48 -49.42
N GLY A 13 -11.23 3.35 -49.50
CA GLY A 13 -10.69 2.09 -50.03
C GLY A 13 -9.86 1.27 -49.04
N LYS A 14 -10.06 1.41 -47.72
CA LYS A 14 -9.34 0.65 -46.68
C LYS A 14 -9.45 -0.86 -46.88
N SER A 15 -10.67 -1.38 -46.89
CA SER A 15 -10.96 -2.81 -47.02
C SER A 15 -10.54 -3.37 -48.38
N THR A 16 -10.71 -2.57 -49.45
CA THR A 16 -10.24 -2.91 -50.80
C THR A 16 -8.72 -3.04 -50.86
N LEU A 17 -7.99 -2.12 -50.23
CA LEU A 17 -6.53 -2.16 -50.14
C LEU A 17 -6.08 -3.43 -49.40
N ILE A 18 -6.66 -3.71 -48.23
CA ILE A 18 -6.34 -4.93 -47.46
C ILE A 18 -6.60 -6.19 -48.28
N ARG A 19 -7.77 -6.28 -48.93
CA ARG A 19 -8.12 -7.42 -49.77
C ARG A 19 -7.12 -7.60 -50.92
N THR A 20 -6.66 -6.50 -51.52
CA THR A 20 -5.68 -6.54 -52.61
C THR A 20 -4.30 -6.97 -52.13
N LEU A 21 -3.87 -6.48 -50.96
CA LEU A 21 -2.56 -6.83 -50.39
C LEU A 21 -2.51 -8.26 -49.82
N THR A 22 -3.61 -8.73 -49.22
CA THR A 22 -3.62 -10.00 -48.45
C THR A 22 -4.36 -11.14 -49.13
N GLY A 23 -5.23 -10.84 -50.10
CA GLY A 23 -6.21 -11.79 -50.64
C GLY A 23 -7.34 -12.14 -49.67
N ILE A 24 -7.39 -11.53 -48.49
CA ILE A 24 -8.38 -11.80 -47.45
C ILE A 24 -9.39 -10.66 -47.43
N ASP A 25 -10.68 -11.00 -47.50
CA ASP A 25 -11.78 -10.05 -47.36
C ASP A 25 -12.00 -9.74 -45.87
N PRO A 26 -11.75 -8.51 -45.40
CA PRO A 26 -11.88 -8.15 -43.99
C PRO A 26 -13.35 -8.00 -43.56
N ASP A 27 -14.26 -7.67 -44.49
CA ASP A 27 -15.68 -7.49 -44.24
C ASP A 27 -16.40 -8.84 -44.19
N ARG A 28 -16.98 -9.17 -43.04
CA ARG A 28 -17.59 -10.49 -42.79
C ARG A 28 -19.10 -10.42 -42.66
N LEU A 29 -19.65 -9.30 -42.20
CA LEU A 29 -21.08 -9.16 -41.98
C LEU A 29 -21.77 -9.01 -43.33
N GLN A 30 -22.93 -9.66 -43.49
CA GLN A 30 -23.73 -9.48 -44.70
C GLN A 30 -24.11 -8.01 -44.91
N GLU A 31 -24.36 -7.28 -43.82
CA GLU A 31 -24.64 -5.85 -43.86
C GLU A 31 -23.47 -5.00 -44.38
N GLU A 32 -22.24 -5.34 -44.02
CA GLU A 32 -21.02 -4.67 -44.52
C GLU A 32 -20.95 -4.82 -46.05
N LYS A 33 -21.17 -6.04 -46.54
CA LYS A 33 -21.14 -6.36 -47.98
C LYS A 33 -22.27 -5.70 -48.76
N MET A 34 -23.46 -5.60 -48.16
CA MET A 34 -24.61 -4.95 -48.79
C MET A 34 -24.47 -3.42 -48.83
N ARG A 35 -23.86 -2.82 -47.80
CA ARG A 35 -23.75 -1.36 -47.67
C ARG A 35 -22.42 -0.80 -48.18
N GLY A 36 -21.43 -1.66 -48.46
CA GLY A 36 -20.11 -1.24 -48.92
C GLY A 36 -19.28 -0.51 -47.85
N MET A 37 -19.59 -0.70 -46.56
CA MET A 37 -18.90 -0.03 -45.45
C MET A 37 -18.58 -1.01 -44.33
N THR A 38 -17.38 -0.93 -43.77
CA THR A 38 -16.97 -1.70 -42.58
C THR A 38 -17.69 -1.18 -41.33
N ILE A 39 -18.36 -2.08 -40.61
CA ILE A 39 -19.18 -1.77 -39.43
C ILE A 39 -18.42 -2.20 -38.16
N ASP A 40 -17.75 -3.34 -38.21
CA ASP A 40 -16.98 -3.92 -37.11
C ASP A 40 -15.55 -4.27 -37.57
N LEU A 41 -14.66 -4.61 -36.64
CA LEU A 41 -13.22 -4.78 -36.92
C LEU A 41 -12.90 -5.87 -37.96
N GLY A 42 -12.40 -5.54 -39.14
CA GLY A 42 -11.95 -6.54 -40.10
C GLY A 42 -10.59 -7.14 -39.69
N PHE A 43 -10.33 -8.41 -40.01
CA PHE A 43 -9.03 -9.03 -39.72
C PHE A 43 -8.46 -9.75 -40.93
N ALA A 44 -7.19 -9.44 -41.23
CA ALA A 44 -6.40 -10.10 -42.26
C ALA A 44 -4.97 -10.34 -41.73
N TRP A 45 -4.14 -10.99 -42.53
CA TRP A 45 -2.71 -11.13 -42.26
C TRP A 45 -1.96 -11.21 -43.59
N ILE A 46 -0.68 -10.89 -43.55
CA ILE A 46 0.19 -10.88 -44.72
C ILE A 46 1.56 -11.45 -44.40
N THR A 47 2.19 -12.06 -45.41
CA THR A 47 3.61 -12.40 -45.39
C THR A 47 4.35 -11.37 -46.23
N LEU A 48 5.25 -10.64 -45.59
CA LEU A 48 6.02 -9.55 -46.18
C LEU A 48 7.23 -10.09 -46.98
N PRO A 49 7.88 -9.28 -47.83
CA PRO A 49 9.01 -9.71 -48.66
C PRO A 49 10.16 -10.38 -47.88
N SER A 50 10.42 -9.94 -46.64
CA SER A 50 11.41 -10.55 -45.74
C SER A 50 11.04 -11.93 -45.20
N GLY A 51 9.81 -12.40 -45.46
CA GLY A 51 9.22 -13.60 -44.86
C GLY A 51 8.55 -13.35 -43.51
N ARG A 52 8.59 -12.12 -42.98
CA ARG A 52 7.89 -11.75 -41.74
C ARG A 52 6.38 -11.82 -41.93
N GLU A 53 5.68 -12.40 -40.95
CA GLU A 53 4.21 -12.32 -40.89
C GLU A 53 3.75 -11.13 -40.05
N ALA A 54 2.72 -10.44 -40.52
CA ALA A 54 2.06 -9.35 -39.82
C ALA A 54 0.53 -9.52 -39.85
N GLY A 55 -0.13 -9.26 -38.73
CA GLY A 55 -1.58 -9.19 -38.66
C GLY A 55 -2.07 -7.81 -39.09
N ILE A 56 -3.24 -7.72 -39.71
CA ILE A 56 -3.88 -6.47 -40.11
C ILE A 56 -5.25 -6.37 -39.45
N VAL A 57 -5.51 -5.24 -38.80
CA VAL A 57 -6.81 -4.86 -38.24
C VAL A 57 -7.40 -3.76 -39.11
N ASP A 58 -8.47 -4.08 -39.82
CA ASP A 58 -9.25 -3.09 -40.56
C ASP A 58 -10.22 -2.40 -39.60
N VAL A 59 -10.12 -1.08 -39.47
CA VAL A 59 -11.02 -0.33 -38.60
C VAL A 59 -12.09 0.40 -39.41
N PRO A 60 -13.33 0.51 -38.88
CA PRO A 60 -14.38 1.24 -39.55
C PRO A 60 -14.04 2.74 -39.66
N GLY A 61 -14.39 3.35 -40.81
CA GLY A 61 -14.10 4.76 -41.10
C GLY A 61 -15.17 5.76 -40.71
N HIS A 62 -16.36 5.28 -40.37
CA HIS A 62 -17.53 6.14 -40.16
C HIS A 62 -17.61 6.58 -38.69
N HIS A 63 -17.93 7.85 -38.45
CA HIS A 63 -17.97 8.47 -37.10
C HIS A 63 -18.81 7.66 -36.06
N ARG A 64 -19.94 7.07 -36.49
CA ARG A 64 -20.78 6.23 -35.60
C ARG A 64 -20.08 4.96 -35.09
N PHE A 65 -19.04 4.49 -35.77
CA PHE A 65 -18.35 3.25 -35.47
C PHE A 65 -16.95 3.48 -34.88
N ILE A 66 -16.61 4.70 -34.48
CA ILE A 66 -15.38 4.96 -33.75
C ILE A 66 -15.26 4.12 -32.46
N PRO A 67 -16.34 3.84 -31.69
CA PRO A 67 -16.23 2.88 -30.57
C PRO A 67 -15.68 1.51 -30.99
N ASN A 68 -16.05 1.02 -32.18
CA ASN A 68 -15.53 -0.23 -32.74
C ASN A 68 -14.06 -0.11 -33.14
N MET A 69 -13.68 1.00 -33.79
CA MET A 69 -12.28 1.30 -34.06
C MET A 69 -11.45 1.28 -32.77
N LEU A 70 -11.86 2.03 -31.74
CA LEU A 70 -11.10 2.18 -30.49
C LEU A 70 -10.79 0.83 -29.83
N ALA A 71 -11.68 -0.16 -29.92
CA ALA A 71 -11.42 -1.46 -29.32
C ALA A 71 -10.46 -2.37 -30.09
N GLY A 72 -10.23 -2.10 -31.38
CA GLY A 72 -9.27 -2.84 -32.19
C GLY A 72 -7.91 -2.18 -32.31
N VAL A 73 -7.79 -0.92 -31.84
CA VAL A 73 -6.56 -0.14 -31.97
C VAL A 73 -5.53 -0.49 -30.90
N GLY A 74 -5.93 -1.19 -29.83
CA GLY A 74 -5.04 -1.70 -28.79
C GLY A 74 -3.95 -2.62 -29.34
N GLY A 75 -2.69 -2.27 -29.07
CA GLY A 75 -1.51 -3.06 -29.44
C GLY A 75 -1.07 -2.97 -30.91
N ILE A 76 -1.56 -1.98 -31.68
CA ILE A 76 -1.06 -1.70 -33.03
C ILE A 76 0.40 -1.23 -32.97
N SER A 77 1.24 -1.81 -33.85
CA SER A 77 2.64 -1.42 -34.05
C SER A 77 2.79 -0.27 -35.03
N ILE A 78 2.04 -0.31 -36.15
CA ILE A 78 2.02 0.76 -37.17
C ILE A 78 0.61 1.00 -37.69
N VAL A 79 0.35 2.22 -38.12
CA VAL A 79 -0.90 2.57 -38.81
C VAL A 79 -0.67 2.80 -40.30
N LEU A 80 -1.55 2.23 -41.13
CA LEU A 80 -1.72 2.61 -42.53
C LEU A 80 -2.85 3.63 -42.59
N PHE A 81 -2.48 4.90 -42.75
CA PHE A 81 -3.43 6.00 -42.79
C PHE A 81 -3.83 6.28 -44.24
N ILE A 82 -5.09 6.02 -44.57
CA ILE A 82 -5.56 5.88 -45.94
C ILE A 82 -6.40 7.11 -46.34
N VAL A 83 -5.97 7.77 -47.40
CA VAL A 83 -6.63 8.95 -47.98
C VAL A 83 -6.90 8.68 -49.46
N ALA A 84 -8.13 8.89 -49.93
CA ALA A 84 -8.43 8.74 -51.34
C ALA A 84 -7.94 9.97 -52.11
N ALA A 85 -7.17 9.77 -53.18
CA ALA A 85 -6.62 10.86 -53.99
C ALA A 85 -7.72 11.69 -54.67
N ASN A 86 -8.85 11.08 -55.04
CA ASN A 86 -9.96 11.81 -55.68
C ASN A 86 -10.82 12.64 -54.70
N GLU A 87 -10.70 12.43 -53.38
CA GLU A 87 -11.48 13.14 -52.35
C GLU A 87 -10.61 14.03 -51.46
N GLY A 88 -9.34 13.67 -51.25
CA GLY A 88 -8.42 14.41 -50.39
C GLY A 88 -8.71 14.24 -48.89
N TRP A 89 -8.29 15.22 -48.09
CA TRP A 89 -8.47 15.18 -46.64
C TRP A 89 -9.92 15.42 -46.22
N MET A 90 -10.43 14.60 -45.30
CA MET A 90 -11.83 14.64 -44.85
C MET A 90 -11.94 14.78 -43.34
N PRO A 91 -13.09 15.24 -42.79
CA PRO A 91 -13.28 15.42 -41.35
C PRO A 91 -13.01 14.16 -40.51
N GLN A 92 -13.35 12.97 -41.03
CA GLN A 92 -13.08 11.70 -40.33
C GLN A 92 -11.59 11.32 -40.38
N SER A 93 -10.86 11.76 -41.41
CA SER A 93 -9.38 11.66 -41.43
C SER A 93 -8.80 12.44 -40.25
N LYS A 94 -9.28 13.67 -40.02
CA LYS A 94 -8.88 14.46 -38.84
C LYS A 94 -9.20 13.74 -37.53
N GLU A 95 -10.44 13.26 -37.35
CA GLU A 95 -10.83 12.55 -36.11
C GLU A 95 -9.97 11.30 -35.86
N HIS A 96 -9.66 10.55 -36.92
CA HIS A 96 -8.79 9.37 -36.82
C HIS A 96 -7.35 9.76 -36.45
N LEU A 97 -6.80 10.81 -37.05
CA LEU A 97 -5.47 11.32 -36.72
C LEU A 97 -5.41 11.77 -35.26
N ASP A 98 -6.44 12.46 -34.77
CA ASP A 98 -6.55 12.87 -33.37
C ASP A 98 -6.53 11.65 -32.43
N ILE A 99 -7.26 10.59 -32.75
CA ILE A 99 -7.28 9.36 -31.94
C ILE A 99 -5.91 8.66 -31.96
N ILE A 100 -5.27 8.56 -33.12
CA ILE A 100 -3.91 8.00 -33.26
C ILE A 100 -2.91 8.79 -32.39
N ASN A 101 -3.01 10.12 -32.39
CA ASN A 101 -2.20 11.00 -31.54
C ASN A 101 -2.47 10.77 -30.04
N LEU A 102 -3.74 10.66 -29.64
CA LEU A 102 -4.13 10.42 -28.24
C LEU A 102 -3.65 9.05 -27.74
N LEU A 103 -3.66 8.04 -28.61
CA LEU A 103 -3.16 6.69 -28.33
C LEU A 103 -1.64 6.56 -28.48
N ASP A 104 -0.95 7.64 -28.87
CA ASP A 104 0.51 7.72 -28.99
C ASP A 104 1.09 6.68 -29.97
N ILE A 105 0.40 6.45 -31.10
CA ILE A 105 0.88 5.59 -32.18
C ILE A 105 1.82 6.42 -33.06
N ARG A 106 3.14 6.18 -32.94
CA ARG A 106 4.19 7.03 -33.52
C ARG A 106 4.73 6.58 -34.87
N SER A 107 4.26 5.46 -35.38
CA SER A 107 4.81 4.85 -36.60
C SER A 107 3.68 4.52 -37.55
N GLY A 108 3.83 4.90 -38.81
CA GLY A 108 2.83 4.66 -39.83
C GLY A 108 3.25 5.14 -41.20
N LEU A 109 2.42 4.82 -42.17
CA LEU A 109 2.55 5.24 -43.57
C LEU A 109 1.25 5.91 -43.98
N ILE A 110 1.37 6.97 -44.78
CA ILE A 110 0.22 7.58 -45.45
C ILE A 110 0.07 6.88 -46.81
N VAL A 111 -1.12 6.35 -47.09
CA VAL A 111 -1.41 5.64 -48.33
C VAL A 111 -2.45 6.44 -49.11
N LEU A 112 -2.06 6.99 -50.26
CA LEU A 112 -2.98 7.67 -51.16
C LEU A 112 -3.58 6.66 -52.14
N THR A 113 -4.85 6.31 -51.94
CA THR A 113 -5.55 5.32 -52.77
C THR A 113 -6.27 5.98 -53.95
N LYS A 114 -6.74 5.16 -54.90
CA LYS A 114 -7.53 5.62 -56.07
C LYS A 114 -6.77 6.63 -56.95
N THR A 115 -5.46 6.50 -57.06
CA THR A 115 -4.62 7.38 -57.89
C THR A 115 -4.93 7.23 -59.39
N ASP A 116 -5.56 6.13 -59.80
CA ASP A 116 -6.05 5.91 -61.16
C ASP A 116 -7.19 6.85 -61.58
N LEU A 117 -7.81 7.56 -60.63
CA LEU A 117 -8.94 8.47 -60.89
C LEU A 117 -8.52 9.94 -61.04
N VAL A 118 -7.23 10.26 -60.87
CA VAL A 118 -6.73 11.64 -60.83
C VAL A 118 -5.49 11.78 -61.71
N ASP A 119 -5.20 13.02 -62.13
CA ASP A 119 -3.96 13.35 -62.83
C ASP A 119 -2.82 13.71 -61.84
N GLU A 120 -1.62 13.92 -62.37
CA GLU A 120 -0.42 14.21 -61.60
C GLU A 120 -0.52 15.54 -60.85
N GLU A 121 -1.08 16.58 -61.48
CA GLU A 121 -1.27 17.90 -60.86
C GLU A 121 -2.21 17.83 -59.64
N TRP A 122 -3.33 17.10 -59.76
CA TRP A 122 -4.25 16.89 -58.64
C TRP A 122 -3.61 16.06 -57.53
N LEU A 123 -2.85 15.01 -57.89
CA LEU A 123 -2.16 14.18 -56.90
C LEU A 123 -1.16 15.00 -56.08
N GLU A 124 -0.40 15.90 -56.71
CA GLU A 124 0.51 16.82 -56.01
C GLU A 124 -0.23 17.72 -55.01
N LEU A 125 -1.39 18.27 -55.39
CA LEU A 125 -2.21 19.09 -54.49
C LEU A 125 -2.67 18.31 -53.26
N VAL A 126 -3.12 17.06 -53.45
CA VAL A 126 -3.56 16.20 -52.35
C VAL A 126 -2.39 15.82 -51.45
N VAL A 127 -1.20 15.57 -52.00
CA VAL A 127 0.01 15.32 -51.22
C VAL A 127 0.31 16.51 -50.30
N GLU A 128 0.27 17.73 -50.82
CA GLU A 128 0.53 18.94 -50.02
C GLU A 128 -0.56 19.20 -48.98
N ASP A 129 -1.84 18.97 -49.30
CA ASP A 129 -2.94 19.06 -48.34
C ASP A 129 -2.76 18.05 -47.18
N VAL A 130 -2.43 16.80 -47.50
CA VAL A 130 -2.20 15.77 -46.49
C VAL A 130 -0.98 16.13 -45.61
N LYS A 131 0.13 16.58 -46.19
CA LYS A 131 1.31 17.05 -45.44
C LYS A 131 0.94 18.18 -44.47
N ALA A 132 0.16 19.16 -44.91
CA ALA A 132 -0.27 20.27 -44.08
C ALA A 132 -1.12 19.81 -42.89
N ASN A 133 -2.01 18.83 -43.11
CA ASN A 133 -2.90 18.32 -42.06
C ASN A 133 -2.20 17.39 -41.06
N ILE A 134 -1.19 16.62 -41.48
CA ILE A 134 -0.40 15.75 -40.57
C ILE A 134 0.72 16.51 -39.86
N ALA A 135 1.01 17.75 -40.24
CA ALA A 135 2.04 18.58 -39.62
C ALA A 135 1.78 18.74 -38.10
N GLY A 136 2.81 18.48 -37.29
CA GLY A 136 2.71 18.54 -35.82
C GLY A 136 1.97 17.37 -35.16
N SER A 137 1.60 16.35 -35.93
CA SER A 137 1.04 15.09 -35.42
C SER A 137 2.11 14.02 -35.20
N SER A 138 1.70 12.88 -34.65
CA SER A 138 2.54 11.66 -34.54
C SER A 138 2.97 11.09 -35.89
N LEU A 139 2.31 11.47 -36.98
CA LEU A 139 2.59 11.02 -38.36
C LEU A 139 3.20 12.13 -39.23
N ALA A 140 3.72 13.21 -38.63
CA ALA A 140 4.27 14.35 -39.39
C ALA A 140 5.40 13.93 -40.37
N GLU A 141 6.21 12.95 -39.98
CA GLU A 141 7.34 12.44 -40.77
C GLU A 141 6.99 11.15 -41.54
N ALA A 142 5.70 10.78 -41.61
CA ALA A 142 5.28 9.56 -42.28
C ALA A 142 5.45 9.67 -43.81
N GLU A 143 6.01 8.64 -44.42
CA GLU A 143 6.13 8.58 -45.88
C GLU A 143 4.74 8.49 -46.53
N ILE A 144 4.56 9.22 -47.64
CA ILE A 144 3.33 9.22 -48.44
C ILE A 144 3.55 8.34 -49.67
N ILE A 145 2.72 7.30 -49.81
CA ILE A 145 2.83 6.29 -50.86
C ILE A 145 1.56 6.31 -51.71
N PRO A 146 1.62 6.80 -52.96
CA PRO A 146 0.51 6.71 -53.90
C PRO A 146 0.33 5.28 -54.41
N VAL A 147 -0.90 4.78 -54.41
CA VAL A 147 -1.25 3.44 -54.85
C VAL A 147 -2.59 3.40 -55.59
N SER A 148 -2.70 2.48 -56.54
CA SER A 148 -3.98 2.09 -57.13
C SER A 148 -4.20 0.59 -56.95
N THR A 149 -5.33 0.24 -56.33
CA THR A 149 -5.76 -1.17 -56.23
C THR A 149 -6.31 -1.71 -57.55
N VAL A 150 -6.56 -0.86 -58.55
CA VAL A 150 -7.07 -1.25 -59.87
C VAL A 150 -5.90 -1.57 -60.81
N THR A 151 -4.92 -0.67 -60.90
CA THR A 151 -3.75 -0.88 -61.79
C THR A 151 -2.65 -1.72 -61.13
N GLY A 152 -2.63 -1.78 -59.79
CA GLY A 152 -1.58 -2.42 -59.01
C GLY A 152 -0.34 -1.54 -58.79
N GLU A 153 -0.35 -0.31 -59.31
CA GLU A 153 0.75 0.65 -59.14
C GLU A 153 0.96 1.01 -57.67
N GLY A 154 2.23 1.17 -57.27
CA GLY A 154 2.62 1.53 -55.90
C GLY A 154 2.49 0.41 -54.87
N LEU A 155 1.71 -0.65 -55.11
CA LEU A 155 1.52 -1.74 -54.14
C LEU A 155 2.83 -2.49 -53.79
N PRO A 156 3.74 -2.82 -54.74
CA PRO A 156 5.02 -3.44 -54.39
C PRO A 156 5.88 -2.55 -53.49
N LEU A 157 5.90 -1.23 -53.75
CA LEU A 157 6.62 -0.25 -52.94
C LEU A 157 6.01 -0.16 -51.53
N LEU A 158 4.67 -0.12 -51.44
CA LEU A 158 3.96 -0.12 -50.16
C LEU A 158 4.34 -1.35 -49.30
N LEU A 159 4.35 -2.55 -49.89
CA LEU A 159 4.75 -3.77 -49.18
C LEU A 159 6.19 -3.72 -48.68
N GLN A 160 7.12 -3.22 -49.51
CA GLN A 160 8.51 -3.05 -49.11
C GLN A 160 8.64 -2.06 -47.94
N LYS A 161 7.95 -0.91 -48.02
CA LYS A 161 7.98 0.12 -46.99
C LYS A 161 7.36 -0.32 -45.67
N ILE A 162 6.29 -1.11 -45.72
CA ILE A 162 5.73 -1.75 -44.53
C ILE A 162 6.78 -2.65 -43.86
N ASP A 163 7.51 -3.43 -44.64
CA ASP A 163 8.51 -4.37 -44.12
C ASP A 163 9.73 -3.66 -43.53
N ASP A 164 10.21 -2.62 -44.19
CA ASP A 164 11.30 -1.77 -43.72
C ASP A 164 10.93 -1.09 -42.39
N LEU A 165 9.71 -0.56 -42.30
CA LEU A 165 9.21 0.09 -41.09
C LEU A 165 9.06 -0.90 -39.93
N LEU A 166 8.51 -2.08 -40.19
CA LEU A 166 8.39 -3.13 -39.16
C LEU A 166 9.76 -3.71 -38.73
N ALA A 167 10.82 -3.55 -39.52
CA ALA A 167 12.15 -4.01 -39.16
C ALA A 167 12.85 -3.13 -38.12
N VAL A 168 12.50 -1.84 -38.05
CA VAL A 168 13.10 -0.89 -37.09
C VAL A 168 12.28 -0.75 -35.81
N ILE A 169 11.05 -1.26 -35.78
CA ILE A 169 10.18 -1.16 -34.60
C ILE A 169 10.62 -2.15 -33.53
N PRO A 170 10.83 -1.69 -32.29
CA PRO A 170 11.20 -2.59 -31.20
C PRO A 170 10.08 -3.62 -30.95
N PRO A 171 10.42 -4.83 -30.50
CA PRO A 171 9.43 -5.81 -30.11
C PRO A 171 8.57 -5.27 -28.97
N ALA A 172 7.31 -5.71 -28.93
CA ALA A 172 6.41 -5.36 -27.84
C ALA A 172 7.01 -5.74 -26.48
N PRO A 173 6.92 -4.86 -25.47
CA PRO A 173 7.53 -5.10 -24.17
C PRO A 173 6.94 -6.33 -23.49
N ASP A 174 7.80 -7.11 -22.84
CA ASP A 174 7.42 -8.26 -22.03
C ASP A 174 7.76 -7.98 -20.58
N THR A 175 6.74 -7.70 -19.77
CA THR A 175 6.86 -7.48 -18.32
C THR A 175 6.57 -8.77 -17.52
N GLY A 176 6.38 -9.90 -18.21
CA GLY A 176 5.98 -11.17 -17.61
C GLY A 176 4.58 -11.12 -16.97
N ARG A 177 3.70 -10.23 -17.44
CA ARG A 177 2.34 -9.99 -16.96
C ARG A 177 1.37 -10.01 -18.15
N PRO A 178 1.03 -11.19 -18.73
CA PRO A 178 0.20 -11.22 -19.93
C PRO A 178 -1.17 -10.61 -19.66
N LYS A 179 -1.56 -9.69 -20.55
CA LYS A 179 -2.83 -8.96 -20.54
C LYS A 179 -3.41 -9.02 -21.96
N LEU A 180 -4.58 -9.62 -22.12
CA LEU A 180 -5.25 -9.73 -23.41
C LEU A 180 -6.62 -9.05 -23.34
N TRP A 181 -6.73 -7.91 -24.01
CA TRP A 181 -8.00 -7.20 -24.21
C TRP A 181 -8.89 -7.98 -25.17
N ILE A 182 -10.07 -8.40 -24.70
CA ILE A 182 -11.00 -9.15 -25.54
C ILE A 182 -11.76 -8.19 -26.44
N ASP A 183 -11.59 -8.34 -27.75
CA ASP A 183 -12.34 -7.57 -28.76
C ASP A 183 -13.46 -8.38 -29.42
N ARG A 184 -13.38 -9.72 -29.43
CA ARG A 184 -14.46 -10.60 -29.88
C ARG A 184 -14.59 -11.86 -29.04
N VAL A 185 -15.82 -12.34 -28.96
CA VAL A 185 -16.22 -13.59 -28.30
C VAL A 185 -17.11 -14.37 -29.25
N PHE A 186 -16.80 -15.64 -29.46
CA PHE A 186 -17.63 -16.56 -30.25
C PHE A 186 -17.45 -17.99 -29.77
N THR A 187 -18.38 -18.87 -30.16
CA THR A 187 -18.33 -20.29 -29.79
C THR A 187 -18.03 -21.11 -31.03
N ILE A 188 -17.12 -22.07 -30.91
CA ILE A 188 -16.88 -23.07 -31.96
C ILE A 188 -17.48 -24.40 -31.47
N ARG A 189 -18.34 -25.00 -32.30
CA ARG A 189 -19.00 -26.29 -32.00
C ARG A 189 -17.94 -27.35 -31.66
N GLY A 190 -18.02 -27.90 -30.45
CA GLY A 190 -17.10 -28.92 -29.95
C GLY A 190 -15.82 -28.39 -29.29
N ALA A 191 -15.46 -27.11 -29.45
CA ALA A 191 -14.26 -26.53 -28.84
C ALA A 191 -14.55 -25.65 -27.61
N GLY A 192 -15.72 -24.99 -27.59
CA GLY A 192 -16.15 -24.09 -26.51
C GLY A 192 -16.03 -22.60 -26.86
N THR A 193 -15.89 -21.78 -25.83
CA THR A 193 -15.76 -20.32 -25.91
C THR A 193 -14.39 -19.93 -26.43
N VAL A 194 -14.35 -19.16 -27.52
CA VAL A 194 -13.14 -18.61 -28.12
C VAL A 194 -13.20 -17.09 -28.06
N VAL A 195 -12.13 -16.48 -27.58
CA VAL A 195 -11.96 -15.03 -27.53
C VAL A 195 -10.78 -14.60 -28.39
N THR A 196 -10.83 -13.38 -28.92
CA THR A 196 -9.71 -12.77 -29.65
C THR A 196 -9.29 -11.45 -29.07
N GLY A 197 -8.00 -11.12 -29.24
CA GLY A 197 -7.42 -9.86 -28.82
C GLY A 197 -5.96 -9.72 -29.25
N THR A 198 -5.38 -8.56 -29.00
CA THR A 198 -3.93 -8.34 -29.11
C THR A 198 -3.28 -8.52 -27.74
N LEU A 199 -2.30 -9.44 -27.65
CA LEU A 199 -1.64 -9.78 -26.39
C LEU A 199 -0.61 -8.70 -26.00
N GLU A 200 -0.69 -8.22 -24.76
CA GLU A 200 0.21 -7.23 -24.17
C GLU A 200 0.97 -7.82 -22.97
N ASN A 201 2.13 -7.23 -22.64
CA ASN A 201 2.84 -7.35 -21.37
C ASN A 201 3.33 -8.74 -20.93
N GLY A 202 3.04 -9.82 -21.66
CA GLY A 202 3.60 -11.14 -21.39
C GLY A 202 3.18 -12.21 -22.40
N SER A 203 3.81 -13.37 -22.34
CA SER A 203 3.47 -14.51 -23.18
C SER A 203 2.27 -15.31 -22.65
N LEU A 204 1.49 -15.92 -23.56
CA LEU A 204 0.49 -16.93 -23.21
C LEU A 204 0.95 -18.31 -23.65
N THR A 205 0.63 -19.33 -22.84
CA THR A 205 0.92 -20.73 -23.12
C THR A 205 -0.34 -21.60 -23.03
N VAL A 206 -0.37 -22.68 -23.80
CA VAL A 206 -1.43 -23.69 -23.70
C VAL A 206 -1.41 -24.33 -22.30
N GLU A 207 -2.59 -24.68 -21.77
CA GLU A 207 -2.85 -25.14 -20.40
C GLU A 207 -2.62 -24.10 -19.29
N GLN A 208 -2.20 -22.86 -19.61
CA GLN A 208 -2.05 -21.79 -18.63
C GLN A 208 -3.39 -21.45 -17.96
N SER A 209 -3.36 -21.34 -16.63
CA SER A 209 -4.47 -20.81 -15.84
C SER A 209 -4.42 -19.29 -15.83
N LEU A 210 -5.55 -18.67 -16.15
CA LEU A 210 -5.75 -17.22 -16.23
C LEU A 210 -7.00 -16.83 -15.45
N ARG A 211 -7.23 -15.53 -15.32
CA ARG A 211 -8.51 -14.98 -14.86
C ARG A 211 -9.11 -14.05 -15.89
N LEU A 212 -10.43 -14.06 -15.95
CA LEU A 212 -11.22 -13.13 -16.72
C LEU A 212 -11.70 -11.99 -15.81
N LEU A 213 -11.25 -10.78 -16.08
CA LEU A 213 -11.67 -9.58 -15.37
C LEU A 213 -12.66 -8.76 -16.23
N PRO A 214 -13.63 -8.07 -15.61
CA PRO A 214 -13.75 -7.75 -14.18
C PRO A 214 -14.45 -8.83 -13.32
N ALA A 215 -15.07 -9.84 -13.93
CA ALA A 215 -15.87 -10.85 -13.21
C ALA A 215 -15.06 -11.75 -12.25
N GLY A 216 -13.74 -11.87 -12.45
CA GLY A 216 -12.86 -12.70 -11.64
C GLY A 216 -12.99 -14.19 -11.92
N LEU A 217 -13.54 -14.58 -13.08
CA LEU A 217 -13.79 -15.98 -13.40
C LEU A 217 -12.47 -16.71 -13.72
N PRO A 218 -12.25 -17.91 -13.17
CA PRO A 218 -11.10 -18.72 -13.54
C PRO A 218 -11.28 -19.22 -14.98
N ALA A 219 -10.25 -19.04 -15.80
CA ALA A 219 -10.22 -19.53 -17.17
C ALA A 219 -8.93 -20.32 -17.40
N ARG A 220 -8.99 -21.33 -18.28
CA ARG A 220 -7.78 -22.06 -18.70
C ARG A 220 -7.64 -22.06 -20.20
N VAL A 221 -6.43 -21.81 -20.69
CA VAL A 221 -6.13 -21.86 -22.12
C VAL A 221 -6.15 -23.31 -22.60
N ARG A 222 -7.15 -23.69 -23.42
CA ARG A 222 -7.17 -25.01 -24.08
C ARG A 222 -6.28 -25.06 -25.30
N ASN A 223 -6.40 -24.05 -26.16
CA ASN A 223 -5.67 -23.94 -27.41
C ASN A 223 -5.43 -22.47 -27.72
N LEU A 224 -4.30 -22.19 -28.38
CA LEU A 224 -3.98 -20.88 -28.93
C LEU A 224 -3.90 -20.99 -30.46
N GLN A 225 -4.39 -19.96 -31.16
CA GLN A 225 -4.34 -19.89 -32.60
C GLN A 225 -3.98 -18.48 -33.08
N THR A 226 -3.03 -18.39 -34.02
CA THR A 226 -2.64 -17.15 -34.69
C THR A 226 -2.60 -17.41 -36.20
N HIS A 227 -3.14 -16.50 -37.01
CA HIS A 227 -3.21 -16.63 -38.48
C HIS A 227 -3.76 -18.00 -38.94
N LYS A 228 -4.81 -18.49 -38.28
CA LYS A 228 -5.42 -19.82 -38.48
C LYS A 228 -4.51 -21.03 -38.17
N ARG A 229 -3.31 -20.85 -37.60
CA ARG A 229 -2.41 -21.94 -37.17
C ARG A 229 -2.42 -22.11 -35.66
N PHE A 230 -2.48 -23.35 -35.20
CA PHE A 230 -2.35 -23.66 -33.78
C PHE A 230 -0.92 -23.43 -33.31
N VAL A 231 -0.77 -22.83 -32.13
CA VAL A 231 0.52 -22.53 -31.50
C VAL A 231 0.48 -22.94 -30.04
N THR A 232 1.65 -23.29 -29.48
CA THR A 232 1.78 -23.66 -28.06
C THR A 232 2.02 -22.45 -27.17
N THR A 233 2.62 -21.40 -27.73
CA THR A 233 3.02 -20.18 -27.01
C THR A 233 2.88 -18.98 -27.94
N THR A 234 2.45 -17.83 -27.41
CA THR A 234 2.41 -16.55 -28.11
C THR A 234 3.15 -15.47 -27.35
N SER A 235 3.86 -14.60 -28.06
CA SER A 235 4.55 -13.44 -27.49
C SER A 235 3.66 -12.19 -27.50
N PRO A 236 3.98 -11.16 -26.70
CA PRO A 236 3.36 -9.83 -26.79
C PRO A 236 3.38 -9.27 -28.23
N GLY A 237 2.42 -8.38 -28.53
CA GLY A 237 2.22 -7.78 -29.86
C GLY A 237 1.56 -8.72 -30.87
N THR A 238 1.18 -9.92 -30.45
CA THR A 238 0.56 -10.91 -31.33
C THR A 238 -0.96 -10.89 -31.15
N ARG A 239 -1.67 -10.85 -32.28
CA ARG A 239 -3.11 -11.10 -32.29
C ARG A 239 -3.37 -12.60 -32.13
N VAL A 240 -4.12 -12.98 -31.11
CA VAL A 240 -4.32 -14.39 -30.72
C VAL A 240 -5.80 -14.69 -30.53
N ALA A 241 -6.22 -15.86 -31.02
CA ALA A 241 -7.46 -16.49 -30.63
C ALA A 241 -7.18 -17.50 -29.52
N VAL A 242 -7.88 -17.36 -28.40
CA VAL A 242 -7.72 -18.19 -27.20
C VAL A 242 -8.99 -18.99 -27.01
N ASN A 243 -8.88 -20.30 -27.06
CA ASN A 243 -9.96 -21.20 -26.67
C ASN A 243 -9.92 -21.41 -25.15
N LEU A 244 -11.01 -21.09 -24.46
CA LEU A 244 -11.09 -21.10 -23.01
C LEU A 244 -11.84 -22.32 -22.48
N ALA A 245 -11.34 -22.88 -21.38
CA ALA A 245 -12.07 -23.81 -20.53
C ALA A 245 -12.58 -23.09 -19.27
N GLY A 246 -13.76 -23.48 -18.81
CA GLY A 246 -14.32 -23.02 -17.53
C GLY A 246 -15.14 -21.72 -17.62
N VAL A 247 -15.35 -21.19 -18.83
CA VAL A 247 -16.19 -20.02 -19.09
C VAL A 247 -17.09 -20.25 -20.30
N GLU A 248 -18.37 -19.91 -20.15
CA GLU A 248 -19.36 -19.93 -21.23
C GLU A 248 -19.36 -18.59 -21.98
N LYS A 249 -19.89 -18.61 -23.21
CA LYS A 249 -19.88 -17.42 -24.08
C LYS A 249 -20.66 -16.25 -23.45
N GLU A 250 -21.76 -16.54 -22.77
CA GLU A 250 -22.65 -15.55 -22.15
C GLU A 250 -22.01 -14.84 -20.96
N GLU A 251 -20.94 -15.42 -20.39
CA GLU A 251 -20.19 -14.86 -19.25
C GLU A 251 -19.06 -13.94 -19.68
N VAL A 252 -18.77 -13.88 -21.00
CA VAL A 252 -17.66 -13.11 -21.55
C VAL A 252 -18.16 -12.11 -22.57
N GLN A 253 -17.70 -10.87 -22.43
CA GLN A 253 -18.04 -9.80 -23.36
C GLN A 253 -16.80 -9.05 -23.83
N ARG A 254 -16.98 -8.26 -24.89
CA ARG A 254 -15.97 -7.32 -25.35
C ARG A 254 -15.66 -6.30 -24.25
N GLY A 255 -14.38 -6.00 -24.07
CA GLY A 255 -13.89 -5.15 -23.00
C GLY A 255 -13.52 -5.89 -21.72
N ASP A 256 -13.83 -7.18 -21.62
CA ASP A 256 -13.23 -8.04 -20.60
C ASP A 256 -11.76 -8.31 -20.93
N VAL A 257 -10.99 -8.67 -19.92
CA VAL A 257 -9.54 -8.85 -20.05
C VAL A 257 -9.13 -10.18 -19.47
N LEU A 258 -8.38 -10.96 -20.25
CA LEU A 258 -7.68 -12.15 -19.74
C LEU A 258 -6.32 -11.76 -19.19
N VAL A 259 -6.07 -12.14 -17.94
CA VAL A 259 -4.87 -11.76 -17.21
C VAL A 259 -4.26 -12.94 -16.45
N ASP A 260 -2.98 -12.84 -16.15
CA ASP A 260 -2.29 -13.81 -15.28
C ASP A 260 -2.59 -13.57 -13.79
N GLY A 261 -3.30 -14.53 -13.19
CA GLY A 261 -3.49 -14.66 -11.75
C GLY A 261 -4.01 -13.40 -11.04
N ASP A 262 -3.37 -13.07 -9.92
CA ASP A 262 -3.71 -11.93 -9.05
C ASP A 262 -2.83 -10.69 -9.35
N ARG A 263 -2.20 -10.60 -10.53
CA ARG A 263 -1.36 -9.43 -10.89
C ARG A 263 -2.14 -8.26 -11.44
N TYR A 264 -3.43 -8.42 -11.67
CA TYR A 264 -4.32 -7.37 -12.14
C TYR A 264 -5.58 -7.39 -11.29
N VAL A 265 -6.11 -6.19 -11.01
CA VAL A 265 -7.38 -6.03 -10.28
C VAL A 265 -8.27 -5.09 -11.08
N SER A 266 -9.57 -5.31 -10.98
CA SER A 266 -10.56 -4.38 -11.52
C SER A 266 -10.65 -3.14 -10.64
N THR A 267 -10.55 -1.96 -11.24
CA THR A 267 -10.66 -0.65 -10.57
C THR A 267 -11.86 0.14 -11.11
N THR A 268 -12.41 1.03 -10.28
CA THR A 268 -13.42 2.01 -10.69
C THR A 268 -12.93 3.45 -10.53
N ILE A 269 -11.72 3.65 -10.03
CA ILE A 269 -11.15 4.98 -9.80
C ILE A 269 -9.72 4.99 -10.31
N ILE A 270 -9.45 5.92 -11.22
CA ILE A 270 -8.15 6.04 -11.89
C ILE A 270 -7.72 7.50 -11.81
N ASN A 271 -6.47 7.76 -11.39
CA ASN A 271 -5.87 9.07 -11.62
C ASN A 271 -5.09 9.06 -12.93
N ALA A 272 -5.28 10.10 -13.72
CA ALA A 272 -4.78 10.18 -15.08
C ALA A 272 -4.34 11.60 -15.44
N GLU A 273 -3.49 11.68 -16.45
CA GLU A 273 -3.31 12.91 -17.22
C GLU A 273 -4.35 12.93 -18.34
N LEU A 274 -5.04 14.05 -18.52
CA LEU A 274 -5.99 14.27 -19.61
C LEU A 274 -5.57 15.46 -20.45
N ARG A 275 -5.47 15.25 -21.76
CA ARG A 275 -5.34 16.31 -22.77
C ARG A 275 -6.66 16.47 -23.51
N LEU A 276 -7.19 17.70 -23.57
CA LEU A 276 -8.34 18.02 -24.42
C LEU A 276 -7.88 18.32 -25.83
N LEU A 277 -8.65 17.88 -26.82
CA LEU A 277 -8.41 18.26 -28.21
C LEU A 277 -8.71 19.76 -28.40
N PRO A 278 -8.00 20.46 -29.30
CA PRO A 278 -8.27 21.86 -29.61
C PRO A 278 -9.70 22.10 -30.12
N ASP A 279 -10.27 21.12 -30.81
CA ASP A 279 -11.63 21.16 -31.37
C ASP A 279 -12.71 20.77 -30.35
N CYS A 280 -12.36 20.59 -29.08
CA CYS A 280 -13.32 20.24 -28.03
C CYS A 280 -14.42 21.33 -27.94
N PRO A 281 -15.71 20.98 -28.04
CA PRO A 281 -16.80 21.95 -28.19
C PRO A 281 -17.16 22.69 -26.89
N PHE A 282 -16.42 22.46 -25.79
CA PHE A 282 -16.68 23.05 -24.49
C PHE A 282 -15.41 23.13 -23.65
N VAL A 283 -15.45 23.99 -22.64
CA VAL A 283 -14.51 23.94 -21.50
C VAL A 283 -14.96 22.82 -20.57
N LEU A 284 -14.03 21.96 -20.16
CA LEU A 284 -14.33 20.86 -19.25
C LEU A 284 -14.31 21.38 -17.81
N ASP A 285 -15.40 21.12 -17.08
CA ASP A 285 -15.54 21.34 -15.65
C ASP A 285 -15.50 20.00 -14.88
N THR A 286 -15.58 20.09 -13.56
CA THR A 286 -15.57 18.91 -12.68
C THR A 286 -16.92 18.21 -12.65
N ASP A 287 -16.87 16.88 -12.48
CA ASP A 287 -17.99 15.95 -12.35
C ASP A 287 -18.80 15.74 -13.64
N ARG A 288 -18.29 16.20 -14.80
CA ARG A 288 -18.90 15.93 -16.10
C ARG A 288 -18.81 14.45 -16.49
N GLU A 289 -19.91 13.91 -17.01
CA GLU A 289 -19.98 12.54 -17.51
C GLU A 289 -19.50 12.45 -18.96
N LEU A 290 -18.53 11.59 -19.21
CA LEU A 290 -17.97 11.27 -20.52
C LEU A 290 -17.81 9.77 -20.66
N LYS A 291 -17.73 9.30 -21.90
CA LYS A 291 -17.51 7.90 -22.21
C LYS A 291 -16.01 7.62 -22.33
N LEU A 292 -15.50 6.78 -21.44
CA LEU A 292 -14.12 6.31 -21.43
C LEU A 292 -13.95 5.09 -22.31
N HIS A 293 -12.96 5.14 -23.21
CA HIS A 293 -12.45 4.01 -23.96
C HIS A 293 -11.00 3.71 -23.54
N ILE A 294 -10.75 2.52 -23.04
CA ILE A 294 -9.42 2.04 -22.63
C ILE A 294 -9.28 0.58 -23.07
N GLY A 295 -8.25 0.28 -23.87
CA GLY A 295 -8.15 -1.00 -24.57
C GLY A 295 -9.43 -1.29 -25.37
N SER A 296 -10.03 -2.47 -25.17
CA SER A 296 -11.32 -2.83 -25.78
C SER A 296 -12.55 -2.47 -24.92
N ALA A 297 -12.35 -1.90 -23.72
CA ALA A 297 -13.42 -1.58 -22.79
C ALA A 297 -14.00 -0.18 -23.01
N GLU A 298 -15.30 -0.08 -22.73
CA GLU A 298 -16.08 1.16 -22.74
C GLU A 298 -16.78 1.32 -21.38
N ARG A 299 -16.63 2.50 -20.75
CA ARG A 299 -17.21 2.81 -19.42
C ARG A 299 -17.77 4.21 -19.39
N GLU A 300 -18.81 4.44 -18.59
CA GLU A 300 -19.23 5.79 -18.25
C GLU A 300 -18.30 6.32 -17.14
N ALA A 301 -17.76 7.52 -17.32
CA ALA A 301 -16.77 8.10 -16.45
C ALA A 301 -17.16 9.53 -16.05
N SER A 302 -17.29 9.77 -14.76
CA SER A 302 -17.33 11.12 -14.21
C SER A 302 -15.90 11.65 -14.07
N VAL A 303 -15.62 12.79 -14.70
CA VAL A 303 -14.28 13.38 -14.75
C VAL A 303 -14.16 14.46 -13.68
N ARG A 304 -13.24 14.26 -12.73
CA ARG A 304 -12.92 15.26 -11.70
C ARG A 304 -11.56 15.87 -11.96
N LEU A 305 -11.49 17.19 -12.11
CA LEU A 305 -10.23 17.91 -12.24
C LEU A 305 -9.53 17.99 -10.89
N LEU A 306 -8.22 17.74 -10.86
CA LEU A 306 -7.42 17.66 -9.63
C LEU A 306 -6.55 18.89 -9.41
N ASP A 307 -5.98 19.44 -10.47
CA ASP A 307 -5.03 20.56 -10.39
C ASP A 307 -5.55 21.88 -10.97
N CYS A 308 -6.74 21.87 -11.56
CA CYS A 308 -7.43 23.06 -12.04
C CYS A 308 -8.94 22.98 -11.76
N ARG A 309 -9.64 24.12 -11.88
CA ARG A 309 -11.12 24.19 -11.77
C ARG A 309 -11.83 23.95 -13.10
N GLU A 310 -11.18 24.34 -14.18
CA GLU A 310 -11.65 24.24 -15.55
C GLU A 310 -10.44 23.88 -16.43
N LEU A 311 -10.67 23.09 -17.47
CA LEU A 311 -9.66 22.71 -18.46
C LEU A 311 -10.14 23.12 -19.85
N ARG A 312 -9.38 23.97 -20.55
CA ARG A 312 -9.78 24.52 -21.84
C ARG A 312 -9.36 23.60 -23.00
N PRO A 313 -10.03 23.68 -24.17
CA PRO A 313 -9.60 22.96 -25.37
C PRO A 313 -8.11 23.19 -25.67
N GLY A 314 -7.38 22.11 -25.96
CA GLY A 314 -5.93 22.13 -26.20
C GLY A 314 -5.06 22.06 -24.94
N GLU A 315 -5.62 22.27 -23.74
CA GLU A 315 -4.87 22.18 -22.49
C GLU A 315 -4.74 20.73 -21.98
N THR A 316 -3.83 20.55 -21.02
CA THR A 316 -3.58 19.27 -20.35
C THR A 316 -3.63 19.47 -18.85
N GLY A 317 -4.30 18.57 -18.13
CA GLY A 317 -4.46 18.63 -16.69
C GLY A 317 -4.48 17.26 -16.04
N LEU A 318 -4.44 17.23 -14.70
CA LEU A 318 -4.58 16.00 -13.93
C LEU A 318 -6.04 15.78 -13.56
N VAL A 319 -6.52 14.56 -13.75
CA VAL A 319 -7.90 14.18 -13.50
C VAL A 319 -8.01 12.89 -12.71
N GLN A 320 -9.11 12.76 -11.97
CA GLN A 320 -9.59 11.50 -11.43
C GLN A 320 -10.82 11.09 -12.23
N LEU A 321 -10.76 9.89 -12.81
CA LEU A 321 -11.87 9.26 -13.52
C LEU A 321 -12.58 8.32 -12.55
N VAL A 322 -13.86 8.57 -12.30
CA VAL A 322 -14.72 7.69 -11.49
C VAL A 322 -15.67 6.96 -12.43
N LEU A 323 -15.54 5.64 -12.49
CA LEU A 323 -16.22 4.78 -13.46
C LEU A 323 -17.49 4.16 -12.88
N ASP A 324 -18.49 3.96 -13.73
CA ASP A 324 -19.72 3.24 -13.39
C ASP A 324 -19.47 1.75 -13.08
N LYS A 325 -18.56 1.14 -13.83
CA LYS A 325 -18.17 -0.28 -13.73
C LYS A 325 -16.67 -0.44 -13.72
N GLY A 326 -16.24 -1.58 -13.18
CA GLY A 326 -14.85 -1.97 -13.11
C GLY A 326 -14.17 -2.09 -14.48
N VAL A 327 -12.91 -1.67 -14.55
CA VAL A 327 -12.02 -1.86 -15.70
C VAL A 327 -10.66 -2.34 -15.22
N VAL A 328 -9.91 -3.03 -16.07
CA VAL A 328 -8.49 -3.32 -15.83
C VAL A 328 -7.67 -2.20 -16.44
N ALA A 329 -6.89 -1.51 -15.63
CA ALA A 329 -6.00 -0.46 -16.08
C ALA A 329 -4.59 -0.71 -15.53
N ASP A 330 -3.59 -0.38 -16.32
CA ASP A 330 -2.17 -0.45 -15.94
C ASP A 330 -1.53 0.94 -16.05
N PHE A 331 -0.36 1.10 -15.42
CA PHE A 331 0.40 2.35 -15.52
C PHE A 331 0.73 2.67 -16.98
N ARG A 332 0.45 3.90 -17.40
CA ARG A 332 0.59 4.43 -18.77
C ARG A 332 -0.35 3.84 -19.82
N ASP A 333 -1.33 3.03 -19.45
CA ASP A 333 -2.39 2.66 -20.39
C ASP A 333 -3.01 3.94 -20.98
N ARG A 334 -3.16 3.95 -22.30
CA ARG A 334 -3.75 5.06 -23.04
C ARG A 334 -5.27 4.93 -23.07
N PHE A 335 -5.94 6.06 -23.02
CA PHE A 335 -7.39 6.10 -23.12
C PHE A 335 -7.88 7.29 -23.93
N VAL A 336 -9.11 7.18 -24.43
CA VAL A 336 -9.82 8.23 -25.16
C VAL A 336 -11.13 8.53 -24.43
N LEU A 337 -11.47 9.81 -24.31
CA LEU A 337 -12.75 10.28 -23.81
C LEU A 337 -13.61 10.80 -24.97
N ARG A 338 -14.85 10.33 -25.03
CA ARG A 338 -15.86 10.77 -25.99
C ARG A 338 -17.07 11.36 -25.28
N ASP A 339 -17.71 12.32 -25.94
CA ASP A 339 -19.03 12.82 -25.59
C ASP A 339 -20.06 12.01 -26.38
N ALA A 340 -20.73 11.07 -25.70
CA ALA A 340 -21.68 10.15 -26.34
C ALA A 340 -22.85 10.89 -27.01
N PRO A 341 -23.53 11.86 -26.36
CA PRO A 341 -24.54 12.70 -27.01
C PRO A 341 -24.09 13.38 -28.30
N ARG A 342 -22.87 13.94 -28.32
CA ARG A 342 -22.33 14.65 -29.50
C ARG A 342 -21.65 13.72 -30.50
N GLN A 343 -21.48 12.45 -30.17
CA GLN A 343 -20.68 11.47 -30.91
C GLN A 343 -19.27 11.99 -31.25
N ALA A 344 -18.68 12.80 -30.37
CA ALA A 344 -17.43 13.51 -30.63
C ALA A 344 -16.29 12.99 -29.74
N THR A 345 -15.07 12.92 -30.30
CA THR A 345 -13.85 12.75 -29.51
C THR A 345 -13.52 14.06 -28.80
N ILE A 346 -13.34 14.00 -27.49
CA ILE A 346 -13.13 15.19 -26.64
C ILE A 346 -11.66 15.35 -26.28
N GLY A 347 -10.99 14.23 -26.01
CA GLY A 347 -9.64 14.20 -25.50
C GLY A 347 -9.21 12.79 -25.18
N GLY A 348 -8.05 12.68 -24.57
CA GLY A 348 -7.47 11.40 -24.19
C GLY A 348 -6.23 11.61 -23.36
N GLY A 349 -5.64 10.52 -22.91
CA GLY A 349 -4.67 10.61 -21.84
C GLY A 349 -3.95 9.32 -21.54
N ARG A 350 -3.27 9.33 -20.40
CA ARG A 350 -2.61 8.15 -19.85
C ARG A 350 -2.91 7.99 -18.38
N VAL A 351 -3.01 6.74 -17.97
CA VAL A 351 -3.17 6.34 -16.57
C VAL A 351 -1.86 6.59 -15.81
N LEU A 352 -1.95 7.27 -14.66
CA LEU A 352 -0.82 7.55 -13.76
C LEU A 352 -0.91 6.76 -12.45
N ASP A 353 -2.14 6.48 -12.01
CA ASP A 353 -2.43 5.66 -10.84
C ASP A 353 -3.68 4.80 -11.11
N PRO A 354 -3.52 3.51 -11.46
CA PRO A 354 -4.65 2.64 -11.80
C PRO A 354 -5.51 2.27 -10.59
N TYR A 355 -4.93 2.20 -9.38
CA TYR A 355 -5.63 1.77 -8.17
C TYR A 355 -5.87 2.93 -7.20
N ALA A 356 -6.31 4.06 -7.75
CA ALA A 356 -6.51 5.28 -6.98
C ALA A 356 -7.66 5.19 -5.97
N HIS A 357 -7.59 6.01 -4.93
CA HIS A 357 -8.68 6.18 -3.96
C HIS A 357 -9.52 7.42 -4.29
N LYS A 358 -10.80 7.38 -3.92
CA LYS A 358 -11.71 8.52 -4.11
C LYS A 358 -11.23 9.71 -3.29
N VAL A 359 -10.94 10.82 -3.97
CA VAL A 359 -10.53 12.07 -3.32
C VAL A 359 -11.78 12.80 -2.82
N ARG A 360 -11.83 13.16 -1.53
CA ARG A 360 -12.86 14.07 -0.99
C ARG A 360 -12.31 15.50 -1.02
N GLY A 361 -13.18 16.51 -1.14
CA GLY A 361 -12.78 17.91 -1.39
C GLY A 361 -11.80 18.53 -0.37
N THR A 362 -11.65 17.95 0.82
CA THR A 362 -10.64 18.34 1.84
C THR A 362 -9.26 17.70 1.66
N ASP A 363 -9.11 16.76 0.72
CA ASP A 363 -7.93 15.90 0.58
C ASP A 363 -6.95 16.41 -0.48
N LEU A 364 -7.34 17.43 -1.25
CA LEU A 364 -6.51 18.10 -2.25
C LEU A 364 -5.70 19.22 -1.59
N ARG A 365 -4.39 19.02 -1.44
CA ARG A 365 -3.48 20.17 -1.31
C ARG A 365 -3.27 20.75 -2.70
N LEU A 366 -3.88 21.90 -2.97
CA LEU A 366 -3.36 22.79 -3.99
C LEU A 366 -1.94 23.20 -3.57
N PRO A 367 -0.98 23.34 -4.50
CA PRO A 367 0.38 23.72 -4.18
C PRO A 367 0.35 25.04 -3.41
N GLN A 368 0.69 25.00 -2.12
CA GLN A 368 1.19 26.19 -1.46
C GLN A 368 2.56 26.40 -2.08
N SER A 369 2.72 27.49 -2.84
CA SER A 369 4.02 27.98 -3.29
C SER A 369 5.01 27.78 -2.16
N ALA A 370 6.02 26.95 -2.39
CA ALA A 370 6.99 26.61 -1.36
C ALA A 370 7.49 27.90 -0.69
N PRO A 371 7.39 28.04 0.65
CA PRO A 371 8.06 29.15 1.31
C PRO A 371 9.57 28.96 1.14
N GLY A 372 10.15 29.74 0.24
CA GLY A 372 11.53 30.23 0.30
C GLY A 372 12.66 29.24 -0.01
N VAL A 373 12.88 28.93 -1.28
CA VAL A 373 14.23 28.55 -1.77
C VAL A 373 15.16 29.78 -1.82
N HIS A 374 14.62 30.99 -1.73
CA HIS A 374 15.39 32.25 -1.70
C HIS A 374 15.97 32.64 -0.33
N GLN A 375 15.80 31.85 0.74
CA GLN A 375 16.34 32.19 2.07
C GLN A 375 17.62 31.43 2.46
N LEU A 376 18.21 30.70 1.50
CA LEU A 376 19.46 29.95 1.66
C LEU A 376 20.64 30.52 0.84
N LEU A 377 20.44 31.66 0.17
CA LEU A 377 21.52 32.42 -0.46
C LEU A 377 21.52 33.81 0.16
N GLY A 378 22.35 33.98 1.19
CA GLY A 378 22.65 35.29 1.73
C GLY A 378 23.26 36.19 0.67
N THR A 379 22.62 37.34 0.44
CA THR A 379 23.27 38.53 -0.09
C THR A 379 22.81 39.70 0.75
N GLU A 380 23.73 40.28 1.50
CA GLU A 380 23.58 41.57 2.16
C GLU A 380 23.49 42.71 1.13
N GLY A 381 22.87 43.82 1.56
CA GLY A 381 22.79 45.11 0.86
C GLY A 381 21.45 45.29 0.15
N GLY A 382 20.68 46.37 0.31
CA GLY A 382 20.86 47.65 0.98
C GLY A 382 19.79 48.58 0.39
N GLU A 383 19.16 49.37 1.26
CA GLU A 383 18.39 50.61 0.99
C GLU A 383 17.18 50.60 0.05
N GLY A 384 16.10 51.30 0.49
CA GLY A 384 15.05 51.76 -0.41
C GLY A 384 13.64 51.82 0.19
N SER A 385 13.37 52.86 0.97
CA SER A 385 12.04 53.35 1.34
C SER A 385 11.04 53.43 0.19
N LEU A 386 9.75 53.16 0.44
CA LEU A 386 8.64 54.09 0.18
C LEU A 386 7.30 53.55 0.70
N SER A 387 6.71 54.36 1.56
CA SER A 387 5.33 54.37 2.06
C SER A 387 4.29 54.53 0.94
N LEU A 388 3.07 54.01 1.15
CA LEU A 388 1.81 54.74 0.94
C LEU A 388 0.62 54.01 1.62
N GLN A 389 -0.17 54.81 2.34
CA GLN A 389 -1.38 54.47 3.09
C GLN A 389 -2.59 54.25 2.18
N SER A 390 -3.62 53.50 2.65
CA SER A 390 -4.97 54.04 2.92
C SER A 390 -6.04 52.94 3.16
N GLY A 391 -6.86 53.16 4.21
CA GLY A 391 -8.26 52.73 4.40
C GLY A 391 -8.56 51.22 4.51
N SER A 392 -9.45 50.69 5.36
CA SER A 392 -10.51 51.25 6.20
C SER A 392 -10.99 50.16 7.17
N SER A 393 -11.34 50.49 8.40
CA SER A 393 -12.09 49.61 9.34
C SER A 393 -13.53 49.39 8.88
N PRO A 394 -14.26 48.40 9.47
CA PRO A 394 -15.09 48.74 10.63
C PRO A 394 -15.13 47.69 11.78
N HIS A 395 -15.15 48.26 12.99
CA HIS A 395 -15.81 47.92 14.26
C HIS A 395 -16.40 46.51 14.58
N LEU A 396 -15.86 45.96 15.69
CA LEU A 396 -16.48 45.48 16.96
C LEU A 396 -17.42 44.24 16.97
N PRO A 397 -17.64 43.54 18.13
CA PRO A 397 -17.15 43.81 19.50
C PRO A 397 -16.50 42.61 20.24
N SER A 398 -15.93 42.97 21.39
CA SER A 398 -15.46 42.15 22.51
C SER A 398 -16.55 41.38 23.26
N SER A 399 -16.22 40.17 23.75
CA SER A 399 -16.58 39.74 25.10
C SER A 399 -15.66 38.61 25.60
N SER A 400 -15.16 38.82 26.81
CA SER A 400 -14.47 37.88 27.69
C SER A 400 -15.42 36.80 28.19
N LEU A 401 -14.93 35.57 28.44
CA LEU A 401 -15.27 34.77 29.62
C LEU A 401 -14.35 33.54 29.75
N SER A 402 -13.82 33.41 30.95
CA SER A 402 -13.14 32.26 31.55
C SER A 402 -14.01 31.01 31.62
N SER A 403 -13.43 29.82 31.45
CA SER A 403 -13.76 28.64 32.27
C SER A 403 -12.73 27.53 32.09
N SER A 404 -12.21 27.06 33.22
CA SER A 404 -11.46 25.81 33.38
C SER A 404 -12.44 24.64 33.52
N PRO A 405 -12.11 23.44 33.02
CA PRO A 405 -12.71 22.20 33.51
C PRO A 405 -11.68 21.38 34.30
N SER A 406 -11.99 21.14 35.57
CA SER A 406 -11.41 20.09 36.41
C SER A 406 -12.24 18.81 36.28
N GLY A 407 -11.61 17.74 35.82
CA GLY A 407 -12.10 16.35 35.76
C GLY A 407 -10.91 15.39 35.79
N PRO A 408 -11.09 14.10 36.16
CA PRO A 408 -10.00 13.19 36.51
C PRO A 408 -9.15 12.82 35.28
N PRO A 409 -7.85 12.46 35.43
CA PRO A 409 -7.01 12.14 34.29
C PRO A 409 -7.28 10.71 33.81
N SER A 410 -8.32 10.54 33.00
CA SER A 410 -8.51 9.39 32.12
C SER A 410 -8.38 9.85 30.66
N SER A 411 -7.18 10.23 30.24
CA SER A 411 -6.95 10.59 28.85
C SER A 411 -5.48 10.51 28.48
N PHE A 412 -5.13 9.47 27.72
CA PHE A 412 -4.00 9.55 26.81
C PHE A 412 -4.26 10.70 25.83
N PRO A 413 -3.29 11.57 25.51
CA PRO A 413 -3.50 12.63 24.54
C PRO A 413 -3.84 12.01 23.19
N SER A 414 -5.06 12.26 22.73
CA SER A 414 -5.55 11.94 21.39
C SER A 414 -4.97 12.94 20.38
N SER A 415 -3.69 12.77 20.05
CA SER A 415 -3.14 13.34 18.81
C SER A 415 -3.46 12.42 17.63
N SER A 416 -4.28 12.90 16.71
CA SER A 416 -4.64 12.27 15.42
C SER A 416 -3.42 11.86 14.58
N PRO A 417 -3.57 10.89 13.64
CA PRO A 417 -2.63 9.79 13.44
C PRO A 417 -1.51 10.11 12.46
N SER A 418 -0.27 9.83 12.89
CA SER A 418 0.91 9.65 12.03
C SER A 418 1.56 8.27 12.23
N GLY A 419 0.76 7.29 12.67
CA GLY A 419 1.08 5.86 12.60
C GLY A 419 0.11 5.16 11.63
N PRO A 420 0.48 4.01 11.04
CA PRO A 420 -0.40 3.30 10.11
C PRO A 420 -1.67 2.86 10.84
N PRO A 421 -2.87 2.98 10.23
CA PRO A 421 -4.09 2.46 10.84
C PRO A 421 -4.42 1.06 10.29
N SER A 422 -5.21 0.30 11.03
CA SER A 422 -6.18 -0.64 10.48
C SER A 422 -6.94 0.01 9.30
N ARG A 423 -6.48 -0.26 8.06
CA ARG A 423 -6.84 0.36 6.75
C ARG A 423 -6.88 1.91 6.74
N PRO A 424 -6.12 2.59 5.85
CA PRO A 424 -6.02 4.05 5.81
C PRO A 424 -7.39 4.70 5.57
N ARG A 425 -7.82 5.57 6.49
CA ARG A 425 -9.13 6.24 6.39
C ARG A 425 -9.15 7.45 5.46
N VAL A 426 -8.01 8.01 5.06
CA VAL A 426 -7.86 9.01 3.98
C VAL A 426 -6.41 9.00 3.48
N VAL A 427 -6.14 8.46 2.28
CA VAL A 427 -4.87 8.74 1.57
C VAL A 427 -5.04 10.12 0.94
N ARG A 428 -4.36 11.14 1.48
CA ARG A 428 -4.38 12.49 0.89
C ARG A 428 -3.55 12.47 -0.39
N LEU A 429 -4.17 12.73 -1.53
CA LEU A 429 -3.51 12.71 -2.83
C LEU A 429 -2.46 13.85 -2.90
N ASN A 430 -1.22 13.51 -3.26
CA ASN A 430 -0.18 14.49 -3.52
C ASN A 430 -0.03 14.70 -5.04
N LEU A 431 -0.42 15.88 -5.52
CA LEU A 431 -0.37 16.22 -6.95
C LEU A 431 1.06 16.23 -7.50
N ASP A 432 2.06 16.57 -6.70
CA ASP A 432 3.45 16.61 -7.16
C ASP A 432 4.00 15.19 -7.43
N HIS A 433 3.60 14.22 -6.62
CA HIS A 433 3.93 12.81 -6.87
C HIS A 433 3.19 12.28 -8.10
N LEU A 434 1.91 12.62 -8.27
CA LEU A 434 1.17 12.25 -9.46
C LEU A 434 1.80 12.87 -10.73
N ARG A 435 2.26 14.12 -10.67
CA ARG A 435 3.03 14.77 -11.74
C ARG A 435 4.36 14.07 -12.00
N ALA A 436 5.09 13.68 -10.96
CA ALA A 436 6.35 12.95 -11.11
C ALA A 436 6.16 11.62 -11.85
N ARG A 437 5.05 10.91 -11.61
CA ARG A 437 4.70 9.68 -12.34
C ARG A 437 4.53 9.89 -13.85
N ARG A 438 4.25 11.11 -14.33
CA ARG A 438 4.10 11.41 -15.76
C ARG A 438 5.35 11.09 -16.58
N THR A 439 6.53 11.36 -16.02
CA THR A 439 7.83 11.21 -16.70
C THR A 439 8.66 10.07 -16.11
N ALA A 440 8.33 9.59 -14.91
CA ALA A 440 9.02 8.49 -14.24
C ALA A 440 9.10 7.22 -15.08
N ALA A 441 10.26 6.56 -15.09
CA ALA A 441 10.38 5.22 -15.62
C ALA A 441 9.68 4.22 -14.67
N PRO A 442 9.28 3.03 -15.15
CA PRO A 442 8.69 2.00 -14.29
C PRO A 442 9.55 1.65 -13.07
N ALA A 443 10.88 1.73 -13.19
CA ALA A 443 11.83 1.48 -12.11
C ALA A 443 11.82 2.56 -11.01
N ASP A 444 11.36 3.78 -11.30
CA ASP A 444 11.31 4.87 -10.33
C ASP A 444 10.03 4.84 -9.49
N LEU A 445 9.00 4.10 -9.95
CA LEU A 445 7.68 4.06 -9.31
C LEU A 445 7.69 3.57 -7.86
N PRO A 446 8.42 2.49 -7.48
CA PRO A 446 8.44 2.06 -6.08
C PRO A 446 8.89 3.18 -5.14
N GLY A 447 9.92 3.95 -5.53
CA GLY A 447 10.39 5.09 -4.75
C GLY A 447 9.34 6.20 -4.63
N LEU A 448 8.67 6.55 -5.73
CA LEU A 448 7.60 7.55 -5.73
C LEU A 448 6.39 7.12 -4.89
N ILE A 449 5.96 5.86 -5.00
CA ILE A 449 4.85 5.30 -4.22
C ILE A 449 5.19 5.34 -2.72
N LEU A 450 6.42 4.96 -2.35
CA LEU A 450 6.87 4.96 -0.95
C LEU A 450 7.09 6.37 -0.41
N ALA A 451 7.53 7.33 -1.23
CA ALA A 451 7.60 8.74 -0.85
C ALA A 451 6.19 9.32 -0.61
N GLU A 452 5.19 8.89 -1.39
CA GLU A 452 3.80 9.32 -1.26
C GLU A 452 3.10 8.75 -0.05
N ARG A 453 3.13 7.42 0.10
CA ARG A 453 2.36 6.68 1.11
C ARG A 453 3.14 6.48 2.41
N GLY A 454 4.46 6.62 2.36
CA GLY A 454 5.37 6.31 3.46
C GLY A 454 5.74 4.85 3.57
N TRP A 455 4.84 3.94 3.18
CA TRP A 455 5.05 2.50 3.16
C TRP A 455 4.07 1.84 2.17
N ALA A 456 4.36 0.61 1.77
CA ALA A 456 3.48 -0.20 0.95
C ALA A 456 3.69 -1.70 1.25
N ALA A 457 2.63 -2.49 1.13
CA ALA A 457 2.77 -3.94 1.09
C ALA A 457 3.43 -4.35 -0.23
N LEU A 458 4.28 -5.38 -0.21
CA LEU A 458 4.90 -5.89 -1.43
C LEU A 458 3.85 -6.39 -2.43
N SER A 459 2.72 -6.92 -1.95
CA SER A 459 1.58 -7.30 -2.80
C SER A 459 1.01 -6.12 -3.60
N ASP A 460 0.94 -4.94 -2.98
CA ASP A 460 0.38 -3.75 -3.63
C ASP A 460 1.37 -3.19 -4.67
N LEU A 461 2.67 -3.22 -4.36
CA LEU A 461 3.71 -2.83 -5.31
C LEU A 461 3.75 -3.75 -6.54
N VAL A 462 3.52 -5.04 -6.36
CA VAL A 462 3.41 -6.00 -7.48
C VAL A 462 2.24 -5.68 -8.40
N LEU A 463 1.14 -5.16 -7.85
CA LEU A 463 -0.01 -4.71 -8.64
C LEU A 463 0.29 -3.41 -9.38
N GLU A 464 0.80 -2.40 -8.66
CA GLU A 464 0.96 -1.02 -9.11
C GLU A 464 2.15 -0.79 -10.04
N VAL A 465 3.20 -1.60 -9.92
CA VAL A 465 4.45 -1.40 -10.67
C VAL A 465 4.51 -2.38 -11.86
N PRO A 466 4.54 -1.90 -13.11
CA PRO A 466 4.54 -2.75 -14.31
C PRO A 466 5.95 -3.31 -14.59
N LEU A 467 6.52 -4.03 -13.62
CA LEU A 467 7.81 -4.70 -13.72
C LEU A 467 7.66 -6.20 -13.45
N PRO A 468 8.53 -7.03 -14.04
CA PRO A 468 8.72 -8.41 -13.60
C PRO A 468 9.08 -8.45 -12.10
N LEU A 469 8.63 -9.49 -11.40
CA LEU A 469 8.90 -9.66 -9.95
C LEU A 469 10.40 -9.60 -9.61
N SER A 470 11.25 -10.19 -10.46
CA SER A 470 12.71 -10.17 -10.29
C SER A 470 13.27 -8.74 -10.38
N SER A 471 12.81 -7.96 -11.35
CA SER A 471 13.23 -6.57 -11.55
C SER A 471 12.71 -5.67 -10.43
N LEU A 472 11.46 -5.84 -9.99
CA LEU A 472 10.93 -5.11 -8.84
C LEU A 472 11.74 -5.41 -7.58
N ARG A 473 12.10 -6.68 -7.36
CA ARG A 473 12.93 -7.08 -6.21
C ARG A 473 14.31 -6.41 -6.27
N GLN A 474 14.95 -6.41 -7.43
CA GLN A 474 16.24 -5.74 -7.61
C GLN A 474 16.15 -4.24 -7.30
N VAL A 475 15.13 -3.55 -7.83
CA VAL A 475 14.91 -2.11 -7.56
C VAL A 475 14.73 -1.85 -6.07
N LEU A 476 13.94 -2.68 -5.39
CA LEU A 476 13.72 -2.56 -3.94
C LEU A 476 15.03 -2.80 -3.16
N ASP A 477 15.81 -3.81 -3.53
CA ASP A 477 17.10 -4.10 -2.87
C ASP A 477 18.11 -2.96 -3.14
N GLU A 478 18.11 -2.34 -4.32
CA GLU A 478 18.93 -1.15 -4.62
C GLU A 478 18.52 0.08 -3.80
N LEU A 479 17.22 0.34 -3.65
CA LEU A 479 16.71 1.41 -2.80
C LEU A 479 17.05 1.17 -1.32
N ALA A 480 17.01 -0.08 -0.86
CA ALA A 480 17.41 -0.46 0.49
C ALA A 480 18.92 -0.29 0.70
N GLY A 481 19.74 -0.66 -0.29
CA GLY A 481 21.19 -0.48 -0.27
C GLY A 481 21.61 1.00 -0.24
N LYS A 482 20.78 1.90 -0.78
CA LYS A 482 20.95 3.37 -0.68
C LYS A 482 20.37 3.97 0.60
N GLU A 483 19.90 3.16 1.53
CA GLU A 483 19.25 3.57 2.79
C GLU A 483 18.02 4.47 2.59
N GLN A 484 17.37 4.41 1.42
CA GLN A 484 16.17 5.20 1.15
C GLN A 484 14.91 4.51 1.67
N ILE A 485 14.94 3.18 1.78
CA ILE A 485 13.85 2.36 2.28
C ILE A 485 14.36 1.29 3.25
N VAL A 486 13.47 0.81 4.11
CA VAL A 486 13.66 -0.38 4.94
C VAL A 486 12.73 -1.46 4.42
N LEU A 487 13.32 -2.60 4.02
CA LEU A 487 12.58 -3.77 3.58
C LEU A 487 12.27 -4.69 4.76
N LEU A 488 10.99 -5.00 4.91
CA LEU A 488 10.45 -6.06 5.77
C LEU A 488 10.03 -7.25 4.89
N PRO A 489 9.75 -8.44 5.47
CA PRO A 489 9.29 -9.60 4.71
C PRO A 489 8.12 -9.33 3.76
N ASN A 490 7.10 -8.58 4.20
CA ASN A 490 5.90 -8.30 3.40
C ASN A 490 5.69 -6.82 3.09
N TYR A 491 6.53 -5.91 3.58
CA TYR A 491 6.35 -4.47 3.44
C TYR A 491 7.65 -3.77 3.06
N ALA A 492 7.52 -2.65 2.36
CA ALA A 492 8.58 -1.67 2.16
C ALA A 492 8.17 -0.36 2.86
N ILE A 493 9.09 0.23 3.61
CA ILE A 493 8.84 1.46 4.38
C ILE A 493 9.92 2.49 4.00
N SER A 494 9.55 3.75 3.76
CA SER A 494 10.54 4.80 3.51
C SER A 494 11.41 5.05 4.76
N ALA A 495 12.68 5.40 4.58
CA ALA A 495 13.60 5.62 5.69
C ALA A 495 13.11 6.73 6.65
N GLU A 496 12.49 7.78 6.10
CA GLU A 496 11.92 8.88 6.89
C GLU A 496 10.76 8.39 7.79
N VAL A 497 9.87 7.56 7.25
CA VAL A 497 8.75 7.01 8.02
C VAL A 497 9.26 5.98 9.02
N TRP A 498 10.23 5.16 8.65
CA TRP A 498 10.88 4.22 9.57
C TRP A 498 11.47 4.93 10.78
N ALA A 499 12.26 6.01 10.57
CA ALA A 499 12.86 6.78 11.65
C ALA A 499 11.80 7.37 12.59
N ARG A 500 10.68 7.87 12.04
CA ARG A 500 9.54 8.38 12.84
C ARG A 500 8.86 7.27 13.64
N LEU A 501 8.65 6.09 13.05
CA LEU A 501 8.07 4.93 13.74
C LEU A 501 8.96 4.46 14.89
N VAL A 502 10.27 4.35 14.65
CA VAL A 502 11.26 3.98 15.66
C VAL A 502 11.24 4.98 16.82
N ALA A 503 11.33 6.28 16.52
CA ALA A 503 11.32 7.33 17.53
C ALA A 503 10.04 7.30 18.37
N ARG A 504 8.88 7.09 17.72
CA ARG A 504 7.59 7.00 18.41
C ARG A 504 7.52 5.79 19.35
N LEU A 505 7.83 4.59 18.86
CA LEU A 505 7.76 3.37 19.68
C LEU A 505 8.74 3.41 20.86
N CYS A 506 9.96 3.92 20.62
CA CYS A 506 10.93 4.10 21.69
C CYS A 506 10.47 5.16 22.71
N GLY A 507 9.82 6.23 22.24
CA GLY A 507 9.21 7.26 23.08
C GLY A 507 8.09 6.70 23.97
N GLU A 508 7.14 5.95 23.39
CA GLU A 508 6.02 5.34 24.12
C GLU A 508 6.51 4.33 25.17
N ILE A 509 7.48 3.47 24.81
CA ILE A 509 8.09 2.52 25.75
C ILE A 509 8.91 3.25 26.83
N GLY A 510 9.63 4.32 26.46
CA GLY A 510 10.37 5.15 27.40
C GLY A 510 9.47 5.88 28.41
N GLU A 511 8.33 6.41 27.96
CA GLU A 511 7.30 6.97 28.83
C GLU A 511 6.69 5.91 29.75
N TYR A 512 6.43 4.72 29.21
CA TYR A 512 5.95 3.60 30.00
C TYR A 512 6.93 3.21 31.10
N HIS A 513 8.23 3.13 30.79
CA HIS A 513 9.27 2.86 31.78
C HIS A 513 9.37 3.94 32.85
N ARG A 514 9.21 5.22 32.50
CA ARG A 514 9.17 6.32 33.47
C ARG A 514 7.96 6.23 34.40
N ARG A 515 6.80 5.84 33.85
CA ARG A 515 5.54 5.73 34.59
C ARG A 515 5.45 4.45 35.43
N TYR A 516 6.06 3.36 34.97
CA TYR A 516 6.06 2.05 35.61
C TYR A 516 7.49 1.45 35.68
N PRO A 517 8.40 2.01 36.50
CA PRO A 517 9.80 1.56 36.56
C PRO A 517 10.01 0.10 37.00
N LEU A 518 8.98 -0.51 37.58
CA LEU A 518 9.00 -1.88 38.13
C LEU A 518 8.65 -2.96 37.10
N ARG A 519 7.98 -2.58 36.01
CA ARG A 519 7.52 -3.56 35.02
C ARG A 519 8.68 -3.95 34.10
N PRO A 520 8.80 -5.23 33.69
CA PRO A 520 9.90 -5.71 32.85
C PRO A 520 9.92 -5.09 31.44
N GLY A 521 8.80 -4.48 31.04
CA GLY A 521 8.62 -3.78 29.78
C GLY A 521 7.13 -3.63 29.46
N LEU A 522 6.83 -3.08 28.29
CA LEU A 522 5.47 -2.98 27.77
C LEU A 522 5.09 -4.29 27.05
N GLY A 523 3.96 -4.88 27.40
CA GLY A 523 3.49 -6.12 26.76
C GLY A 523 3.23 -5.91 25.26
N ARG A 524 3.66 -6.86 24.42
CA ARG A 524 3.47 -6.82 22.95
C ARG A 524 2.00 -6.61 22.58
N GLU A 525 1.10 -7.36 23.21
CA GLU A 525 -0.34 -7.30 22.94
C GLU A 525 -0.95 -5.97 23.38
N THR A 526 -0.51 -5.43 24.53
CA THR A 526 -0.93 -4.11 25.00
C THR A 526 -0.52 -3.04 23.98
N LEU A 527 0.74 -3.02 23.57
CA LEU A 527 1.25 -2.07 22.58
C LEU A 527 0.51 -2.21 21.24
N ARG A 528 0.31 -3.43 20.75
CA ARG A 528 -0.44 -3.71 19.52
C ARG A 528 -1.88 -3.20 19.60
N SER A 529 -2.57 -3.45 20.71
CA SER A 529 -3.94 -2.99 20.94
C SER A 529 -4.05 -1.46 21.00
N THR A 530 -3.05 -0.79 21.58
CA THR A 530 -2.98 0.68 21.64
C THR A 530 -2.72 1.29 20.27
N LEU A 531 -1.86 0.67 19.47
CA LEU A 531 -1.51 1.14 18.13
C LEU A 531 -2.57 0.84 17.06
N GLN A 532 -3.40 -0.18 17.28
CA GLN A 532 -4.42 -0.66 16.31
C GLN A 532 -3.82 -1.05 14.94
N TRP A 533 -2.58 -1.53 14.93
CA TRP A 533 -1.90 -1.98 13.71
C TRP A 533 -2.34 -3.38 13.30
N GLU A 534 -2.19 -3.68 12.01
CA GLU A 534 -2.32 -5.05 11.52
C GLU A 534 -1.29 -5.95 12.26
N PRO A 535 -1.69 -7.14 12.76
CA PRO A 535 -0.78 -8.01 13.51
C PRO A 535 0.53 -8.32 12.78
N ARG A 536 0.47 -8.65 11.48
CA ARG A 536 1.65 -8.98 10.67
C ARG A 536 2.61 -7.81 10.55
N PHE A 537 2.08 -6.64 10.22
CA PHE A 537 2.89 -5.41 10.14
C PHE A 537 3.56 -5.09 11.47
N PHE A 538 2.82 -5.18 12.58
CA PHE A 538 3.36 -4.94 13.92
C PHE A 538 4.51 -5.90 14.25
N ASP A 539 4.31 -7.20 14.02
CA ASP A 539 5.32 -8.20 14.34
C ASP A 539 6.60 -7.99 13.52
N GLU A 540 6.48 -7.74 12.20
CA GLU A 540 7.65 -7.49 11.33
C GLU A 540 8.43 -6.22 11.71
N VAL A 541 7.72 -5.13 12.07
CA VAL A 541 8.36 -3.89 12.53
C VAL A 541 9.12 -4.12 13.83
N VAL A 542 8.49 -4.76 14.82
CA VAL A 542 9.10 -5.01 16.13
C VAL A 542 10.30 -5.95 15.99
N GLU A 543 10.19 -7.02 15.21
CA GLU A 543 11.31 -7.93 14.94
C GLU A 543 12.47 -7.19 14.29
N ARG A 544 12.20 -6.33 13.30
CA ARG A 544 13.25 -5.51 12.67
C ARG A 544 13.90 -4.54 13.65
N MET A 545 13.15 -3.92 14.55
CA MET A 545 13.69 -3.04 15.59
C MET A 545 14.53 -3.79 16.63
N VAL A 546 14.14 -5.02 16.99
CA VAL A 546 14.90 -5.89 17.90
C VAL A 546 16.21 -6.32 17.25
N LEU A 547 16.18 -6.72 15.97
CA LEU A 547 17.38 -7.06 15.21
C LEU A 547 18.33 -5.87 15.02
N ALA A 548 17.79 -4.66 14.85
CA ALA A 548 18.56 -3.43 14.77
C ALA A 548 19.12 -2.95 16.13
N GLY A 549 18.70 -3.57 17.24
CA GLY A 549 19.10 -3.18 18.60
C GLY A 549 18.45 -1.90 19.11
N SER A 550 17.46 -1.33 18.41
CA SER A 550 16.67 -0.19 18.89
C SER A 550 15.70 -0.59 20.01
N LEU A 551 15.28 -1.86 20.02
CA LEU A 551 14.45 -2.46 21.07
C LEU A 551 15.04 -3.79 21.54
N ALA A 552 14.65 -4.20 22.73
CA ALA A 552 14.94 -5.53 23.25
C ALA A 552 13.63 -6.20 23.72
N ALA A 553 13.58 -7.52 23.61
CA ALA A 553 12.43 -8.32 23.99
C ALA A 553 12.81 -9.30 25.11
N ARG A 554 12.00 -9.34 26.18
CA ARG A 554 12.04 -10.34 27.24
C ARG A 554 10.71 -11.06 27.28
N GLY A 555 10.64 -12.21 26.61
CA GLY A 555 9.38 -12.97 26.46
C GLY A 555 8.31 -12.15 25.75
N ALA A 556 7.17 -11.93 26.42
CA ALA A 556 6.05 -11.14 25.90
C ALA A 556 6.20 -9.61 26.07
N TYR A 557 7.30 -9.15 26.68
CA TYR A 557 7.52 -7.73 27.00
C TYR A 557 8.60 -7.11 26.12
N LEU A 558 8.35 -5.88 25.68
CA LEU A 558 9.26 -5.03 24.92
C LEU A 558 9.81 -3.94 25.84
N HIS A 559 11.12 -3.70 25.76
CA HIS A 559 11.79 -2.67 26.54
C HIS A 559 12.91 -2.02 25.74
N LEU A 560 13.26 -0.79 26.10
CA LEU A 560 14.46 -0.13 25.61
C LEU A 560 15.72 -0.93 25.99
N PRO A 561 16.75 -0.98 25.13
CA PRO A 561 18.04 -1.59 25.44
C PRO A 561 18.62 -0.98 26.73
N GLY A 562 19.11 -1.83 27.64
CA GLY A 562 19.70 -1.39 28.91
C GLY A 562 18.72 -1.02 30.03
N PHE A 563 17.40 -1.11 29.82
CA PHE A 563 16.43 -0.90 30.89
C PHE A 563 16.41 -2.09 31.87
N THR A 564 16.73 -1.83 33.14
CA THR A 564 16.56 -2.76 34.26
C THR A 564 15.50 -2.21 35.22
N PRO A 565 14.52 -3.00 35.66
CA PRO A 565 13.52 -2.55 36.62
C PRO A 565 14.15 -1.99 37.90
N GLN A 566 13.74 -0.80 38.32
CA GLN A 566 14.24 -0.12 39.53
C GLN A 566 13.15 -0.08 40.59
N LEU A 567 13.50 -0.50 41.82
CA LEU A 567 12.60 -0.47 42.98
C LEU A 567 12.46 0.97 43.49
N SER A 568 11.25 1.40 43.88
CA SER A 568 11.06 2.71 44.52
C SER A 568 11.65 2.75 45.94
N PRO A 569 11.92 3.91 46.56
CA PRO A 569 12.45 3.99 47.93
C PRO A 569 11.57 3.32 48.99
N THR A 570 10.25 3.28 48.78
CA THR A 570 9.29 2.57 49.63
C THR A 570 9.35 1.06 49.45
N GLU A 571 9.60 0.60 48.23
CA GLU A 571 9.73 -0.82 47.90
C GLU A 571 11.12 -1.36 48.18
N GLU A 572 12.17 -0.54 48.14
CA GLU A 572 13.51 -0.89 48.59
C GLU A 572 13.48 -1.15 50.11
N LYS A 573 12.73 -0.35 50.88
CA LYS A 573 12.47 -0.60 52.31
C LYS A 573 11.69 -1.90 52.52
N PHE A 574 10.70 -2.19 51.67
CA PHE A 574 9.94 -3.45 51.71
C PHE A 574 10.82 -4.64 51.34
N ALA A 575 11.61 -4.54 50.28
CA ALA A 575 12.56 -5.54 49.81
C ALA A 575 13.64 -5.80 50.87
N ALA A 576 14.19 -4.75 51.50
CA ALA A 576 15.12 -4.88 52.60
C ALA A 576 14.49 -5.60 53.81
N ARG A 577 13.23 -5.31 54.13
CA ARG A 577 12.48 -6.00 55.19
C ARG A 577 12.21 -7.47 54.84
N LEU A 578 11.79 -7.76 53.60
CA LEU A 578 11.53 -9.11 53.12
C LEU A 578 12.82 -9.94 53.10
N VAL A 579 13.92 -9.37 52.64
CA VAL A 579 15.25 -9.98 52.72
C VAL A 579 15.66 -10.19 54.17
N ALA A 580 15.41 -9.25 55.08
CA ALA A 580 15.71 -9.41 56.51
C ALA A 580 14.86 -10.50 57.18
N GLU A 581 13.58 -10.61 56.84
CA GLU A 581 12.66 -11.62 57.36
C GLU A 581 13.02 -13.02 56.85
N LEU A 582 13.33 -13.14 55.55
CA LEU A 582 13.91 -14.36 54.99
C LEU A 582 15.25 -14.69 55.68
N THR A 583 16.11 -13.69 55.91
CA THR A 583 17.40 -13.85 56.61
C THR A 583 17.25 -14.35 58.04
N ALA A 584 16.27 -13.84 58.78
CA ALA A 584 15.95 -14.28 60.13
C ALA A 584 15.38 -15.71 60.16
N ALA A 585 14.55 -16.08 59.18
CA ALA A 585 13.95 -17.42 59.07
C ALA A 585 14.93 -18.50 58.57
N ARG A 586 16.12 -18.11 58.07
CA ARG A 586 17.17 -19.00 57.54
C ARG A 586 16.64 -20.05 56.56
N PHE A 587 16.79 -21.35 56.87
CA PHE A 587 16.38 -22.46 56.02
C PHE A 587 14.94 -22.97 56.30
N SER A 588 14.12 -22.16 56.98
CA SER A 588 12.69 -22.40 57.16
C SER A 588 11.88 -21.14 56.81
N PRO A 589 12.01 -20.61 55.57
CA PRO A 589 11.32 -19.38 55.20
C PRO A 589 9.80 -19.58 55.17
N PRO A 590 9.02 -18.54 55.54
CA PRO A 590 7.58 -18.53 55.29
C PRO A 590 7.29 -18.69 53.79
N THR A 591 6.12 -19.22 53.47
CA THR A 591 5.67 -19.37 52.08
C THR A 591 5.49 -18.02 51.39
N VAL A 592 5.54 -17.99 50.06
CA VAL A 592 5.27 -16.77 49.29
C VAL A 592 3.91 -16.16 49.70
N GLU A 593 2.88 -16.97 49.93
CA GLU A 593 1.57 -16.49 50.39
C GLU A 593 1.60 -15.89 51.81
N GLU A 594 2.34 -16.47 52.75
CA GLU A 594 2.54 -15.93 54.10
C GLU A 594 3.37 -14.64 54.11
N LEU A 595 4.36 -14.50 53.22
CA LEU A 595 5.13 -13.26 53.03
C LEU A 595 4.26 -12.13 52.49
N LEU A 596 3.31 -12.44 51.60
CA LEU A 596 2.34 -11.48 51.08
C LEU A 596 1.34 -11.06 52.19
N ASN A 597 0.93 -11.99 53.06
CA ASN A 597 -0.07 -11.76 54.10
C ASN A 597 0.47 -11.11 55.39
N THR A 598 1.67 -11.47 55.85
CA THR A 598 2.30 -10.94 57.07
C THR A 598 2.60 -9.43 56.95
N THR A 599 2.71 -8.93 55.73
CA THR A 599 3.02 -7.52 55.49
C THR A 599 1.78 -6.61 55.43
N MET A 600 0.57 -7.17 55.31
CA MET A 600 -0.70 -6.43 55.35
C MET A 600 -1.09 -5.99 56.77
N THR A 601 -0.64 -6.69 57.82
CA THR A 601 -1.12 -6.51 59.20
C THR A 601 -0.52 -5.29 59.92
N VAL A 602 0.67 -4.80 59.51
CA VAL A 602 1.35 -3.68 60.21
C VAL A 602 0.77 -2.31 59.86
N ARG A 603 -0.03 -2.18 58.79
CA ARG A 603 -0.74 -0.93 58.46
C ARG A 603 -2.00 -0.72 59.30
N ALA A 604 -2.66 -1.76 59.79
CA ALA A 604 -3.86 -1.60 60.60
C ALA A 604 -3.57 -0.89 61.94
N GLU A 605 -2.42 -1.16 62.56
CA GLU A 605 -2.07 -0.57 63.86
C GLU A 605 -1.46 0.85 63.75
N ALA A 606 -0.73 1.14 62.68
CA ALA A 606 -0.12 2.46 62.46
C ALA A 606 -1.17 3.54 62.08
N THR A 607 -2.20 3.16 61.33
CA THR A 607 -3.26 4.07 60.89
C THR A 607 -4.17 4.46 62.07
N VAL A 608 -4.48 3.51 62.96
CA VAL A 608 -5.28 3.76 64.18
C VAL A 608 -4.57 4.67 65.19
N ARG A 609 -3.22 4.61 65.28
CA ARG A 609 -2.44 5.49 66.16
C ARG A 609 -2.36 6.94 65.65
N ALA A 610 -2.30 7.13 64.33
CA ALA A 610 -2.27 8.45 63.71
C ALA A 610 -3.63 9.17 63.82
N GLU A 611 -4.75 8.44 63.70
CA GLU A 611 -6.10 8.99 63.88
C GLU A 611 -6.36 9.44 65.34
N ALA A 612 -5.80 8.73 66.33
CA ALA A 612 -5.94 9.10 67.74
C ALA A 612 -5.19 10.40 68.11
N THR A 613 -4.09 10.71 67.44
CA THR A 613 -3.30 11.93 67.69
C THR A 613 -3.97 13.17 67.08
N VAL A 614 -4.56 13.03 65.88
CA VAL A 614 -5.31 14.12 65.21
C VAL A 614 -6.60 14.46 65.97
N ARG A 615 -7.27 13.48 66.59
CA ARG A 615 -8.48 13.71 67.40
C ARG A 615 -8.22 14.44 68.71
N ALA A 616 -7.04 14.25 69.31
CA ALA A 616 -6.63 14.94 70.55
C ALA A 616 -6.26 16.41 70.29
N GLU A 617 -5.70 16.75 69.12
CA GLU A 617 -5.39 18.13 68.75
C GLU A 617 -6.64 18.94 68.34
N ALA A 618 -7.67 18.27 67.79
CA ALA A 618 -8.93 18.89 67.43
C ALA A 618 -9.79 19.31 68.65
N THR A 619 -9.69 18.60 69.78
CA THR A 619 -10.43 18.92 71.01
C THR A 619 -9.87 20.15 71.74
N VAL A 620 -8.56 20.38 71.66
CA VAL A 620 -7.90 21.57 72.27
C VAL A 620 -8.19 22.85 71.47
N ARG A 621 -8.52 22.74 70.18
CA ARG A 621 -8.82 23.90 69.31
C ARG A 621 -10.28 24.34 69.34
N ALA A 622 -11.21 23.49 69.79
CA ALA A 622 -12.64 23.76 69.83
C ALA A 622 -13.09 24.62 71.03
N GLU A 623 -12.28 24.75 72.08
CA GLU A 623 -12.61 25.56 73.27
C GLU A 623 -12.29 27.07 73.13
N ALA A 624 -11.65 27.49 72.04
CA ALA A 624 -11.17 28.88 71.88
C ALA A 624 -12.13 29.83 71.10
N THR A 625 -13.29 29.36 70.63
CA THR A 625 -14.15 30.17 69.74
C THR A 625 -15.64 30.16 70.15
N VAL A 626 -15.92 30.37 71.44
CA VAL A 626 -17.28 30.69 71.91
C VAL A 626 -17.22 31.97 72.75
N ARG A 627 -17.33 33.12 72.08
CA ARG A 627 -17.73 34.40 72.70
C ARG A 627 -18.18 35.39 71.63
N ALA A 628 -19.45 35.27 71.23
CA ALA A 628 -20.32 36.38 70.82
C ALA A 628 -21.77 35.86 70.74
N GLU A 629 -22.53 36.24 71.75
CA GLU A 629 -23.99 36.16 71.96
C GLU A 629 -24.79 36.81 70.80
N ALA A 630 -26.09 36.65 70.57
CA ALA A 630 -27.15 35.74 71.02
C ALA A 630 -28.46 36.09 70.25
N THR A 631 -29.42 35.15 70.26
CA THR A 631 -30.89 35.33 70.28
C THR A 631 -31.66 35.82 69.04
N VAL A 632 -32.44 34.91 68.38
CA VAL A 632 -33.92 34.76 68.49
C VAL A 632 -34.53 34.02 67.28
N ARG A 633 -35.26 32.94 67.61
CA ARG A 633 -36.45 32.29 67.01
C ARG A 633 -36.39 31.56 65.65
N VAL A 634 -37.14 30.46 65.71
CA VAL A 634 -37.36 29.35 64.80
C VAL A 634 -38.56 29.64 63.90
N GLU A 635 -38.45 29.29 62.61
CA GLU A 635 -39.42 28.49 61.84
C GLU A 635 -38.75 28.13 60.50
N ALA A 636 -38.65 26.83 60.21
CA ALA A 636 -37.85 26.28 59.11
C ALA A 636 -38.77 25.65 58.06
N ASP A 637 -38.81 26.27 56.88
CA ASP A 637 -39.21 25.67 55.61
C ASP A 637 -38.06 25.85 54.60
N ASP A 638 -37.83 24.80 53.81
CA ASP A 638 -37.15 24.73 52.50
C ASP A 638 -35.73 25.32 52.32
N ILE A 639 -34.68 24.47 52.49
CA ILE A 639 -33.43 24.55 51.69
C ILE A 639 -32.79 23.15 51.52
N PRO A 640 -31.87 22.91 50.57
CA PRO A 640 -31.89 21.81 49.60
C PRO A 640 -30.95 20.65 49.99
N GLU A 641 -31.07 19.52 49.29
CA GLU A 641 -30.12 18.40 49.39
C GLU A 641 -28.69 18.86 49.05
N ASN A 642 -27.84 18.90 50.09
CA ASN A 642 -26.44 19.25 50.00
C ASN A 642 -25.59 18.02 49.67
N LYS A 643 -24.66 18.22 48.75
CA LYS A 643 -23.66 17.30 48.24
C LYS A 643 -22.86 16.68 49.39
N GLN A 644 -22.91 15.36 49.52
CA GLN A 644 -21.90 14.59 50.24
C GLN A 644 -20.58 14.71 49.47
N GLY A 645 -19.65 15.43 50.08
CA GLY A 645 -18.29 15.60 49.61
C GLY A 645 -17.53 14.28 49.62
N ASP A 646 -16.69 14.16 48.60
CA ASP A 646 -15.65 13.15 48.42
C ASP A 646 -14.91 12.86 49.73
N THR A 647 -15.02 11.61 50.15
CA THR A 647 -13.97 10.98 50.96
C THR A 647 -12.80 10.70 50.02
N PRO A 648 -11.54 11.03 50.36
CA PRO A 648 -10.42 10.75 49.49
C PRO A 648 -10.26 9.22 49.37
N GLU A 649 -10.44 8.70 48.16
CA GLU A 649 -10.17 7.31 47.79
C GLU A 649 -8.69 7.00 48.09
N ALA A 650 -8.46 6.24 49.15
CA ALA A 650 -7.15 5.71 49.49
C ALA A 650 -6.66 4.79 48.35
N GLU A 651 -5.50 5.10 47.80
CA GLU A 651 -4.77 4.29 46.83
C GLU A 651 -4.60 2.85 47.35
N ARG A 652 -5.36 1.92 46.76
CA ARG A 652 -5.20 0.48 46.99
C ARG A 652 -3.88 0.02 46.35
N PHE A 653 -2.88 -0.20 47.18
CA PHE A 653 -1.57 -0.75 46.83
C PHE A 653 -1.62 -2.29 46.72
N GLU A 654 -1.56 -2.83 45.51
CA GLU A 654 -1.15 -4.22 45.17
C GLU A 654 -0.47 -4.19 43.79
N PRO A 655 0.62 -4.96 43.51
CA PRO A 655 0.85 -6.32 44.01
C PRO A 655 2.28 -6.59 44.59
N PRO A 656 2.40 -7.20 45.78
CA PRO A 656 3.70 -7.56 46.37
C PRO A 656 4.43 -8.74 45.69
N ALA A 657 3.83 -9.38 44.67
CA ALA A 657 4.46 -10.43 43.87
C ALA A 657 5.48 -9.91 42.83
N GLU A 658 5.28 -8.69 42.31
CA GLU A 658 6.18 -8.09 41.31
C GLU A 658 7.55 -7.76 41.92
N VAL A 659 7.59 -7.32 43.18
CA VAL A 659 8.84 -7.05 43.92
C VAL A 659 9.68 -8.32 44.08
N ILE A 660 9.06 -9.46 44.39
CA ILE A 660 9.76 -10.75 44.50
C ILE A 660 10.34 -11.16 43.13
N ALA A 661 9.60 -10.94 42.04
CA ALA A 661 10.07 -11.23 40.69
C ALA A 661 11.28 -10.35 40.31
N VAL A 662 11.23 -9.05 40.60
CA VAL A 662 12.35 -8.12 40.38
C VAL A 662 13.57 -8.51 41.22
N LEU A 663 13.39 -8.91 42.48
CA LEU A 663 14.49 -9.35 43.34
C LEU A 663 15.13 -10.67 42.87
N ILE A 664 14.36 -11.57 42.25
CA ILE A 664 14.90 -12.76 41.60
C ILE A 664 15.70 -12.39 40.34
N GLU A 665 15.19 -11.48 39.52
CA GLU A 665 15.88 -11.02 38.31
C GLU A 665 17.18 -10.26 38.62
N GLN A 666 17.18 -9.47 39.70
CA GLN A 666 18.38 -8.81 40.23
C GLN A 666 19.37 -9.80 40.90
N GLY A 667 19.03 -11.09 41.01
CA GLY A 667 19.87 -12.11 41.63
C GLY A 667 19.98 -12.00 43.15
N ARG A 668 19.12 -11.20 43.81
CA ARG A 668 19.08 -11.05 45.28
C ARG A 668 18.32 -12.19 45.94
N LEU A 669 17.30 -12.71 45.25
CA LEU A 669 16.51 -13.85 45.68
C LEU A 669 16.62 -15.00 44.67
N VAL A 670 16.44 -16.23 45.15
CA VAL A 670 16.47 -17.46 44.37
C VAL A 670 15.20 -18.23 44.65
N ARG A 671 14.42 -18.47 43.60
CA ARG A 671 13.20 -19.29 43.68
C ARG A 671 13.58 -20.78 43.60
N VAL A 672 13.34 -21.49 44.70
CA VAL A 672 13.65 -22.93 44.85
C VAL A 672 12.46 -23.79 44.43
N SER A 673 11.25 -23.38 44.79
CA SER A 673 9.99 -24.02 44.35
C SER A 673 8.90 -22.96 44.09
N LYS A 674 7.68 -23.39 43.75
CA LYS A 674 6.54 -22.47 43.51
C LYS A 674 6.26 -21.57 44.72
N ASP A 675 6.45 -22.09 45.92
CA ASP A 675 6.01 -21.46 47.17
C ASP A 675 7.19 -21.05 48.08
N LEU A 676 8.44 -21.35 47.68
CA LEU A 676 9.64 -21.08 48.50
C LEU A 676 10.68 -20.26 47.73
N VAL A 677 11.07 -19.14 48.35
CA VAL A 677 12.11 -18.22 47.87
C VAL A 677 13.15 -18.04 48.97
N TYR A 678 14.43 -18.08 48.61
CA TYR A 678 15.56 -17.93 49.51
C TYR A 678 16.43 -16.75 49.07
N THR A 679 17.25 -16.20 49.96
CA THR A 679 18.26 -15.21 49.54
C THR A 679 19.41 -15.90 48.79
N ALA A 680 20.06 -15.17 47.89
CA ALA A 680 21.21 -15.71 47.16
C ALA A 680 22.35 -16.16 48.09
N GLU A 681 22.55 -15.43 49.20
CA GLU A 681 23.53 -15.75 50.24
C GLU A 681 23.25 -17.11 50.90
N MET A 682 21.98 -17.40 51.21
CA MET A 682 21.60 -18.70 51.79
C MET A 682 21.83 -19.87 50.84
N ILE A 683 21.56 -19.66 49.55
CA ILE A 683 21.82 -20.70 48.55
C ILE A 683 23.33 -20.91 48.37
N ALA A 684 24.14 -19.87 48.49
CA ALA A 684 25.60 -20.00 48.51
C ALA A 684 26.08 -20.77 49.76
N GLU A 685 25.59 -20.41 50.95
CA GLU A 685 25.92 -21.12 52.21
C GLU A 685 25.46 -22.58 52.17
N LEU A 686 24.28 -22.85 51.61
CA LEU A 686 23.76 -24.20 51.40
C LEU A 686 24.71 -25.01 50.51
N LYS A 687 25.14 -24.45 49.38
CA LYS A 687 26.08 -25.12 48.47
C LYS A 687 27.39 -25.45 49.16
N GLU A 688 27.93 -24.53 49.95
CA GLU A 688 29.17 -24.78 50.73
C GLU A 688 28.98 -25.90 51.75
N LYS A 689 27.90 -25.85 52.55
CA LYS A 689 27.61 -26.87 53.57
C LYS A 689 27.36 -28.24 52.96
N VAL A 690 26.59 -28.31 51.87
CA VAL A 690 26.33 -29.55 51.13
C VAL A 690 27.62 -30.09 50.50
N ALA A 691 28.46 -29.24 49.91
CA ALA A 691 29.74 -29.67 49.37
C ALA A 691 30.69 -30.18 50.47
N ALA A 692 30.73 -29.53 51.64
CA ALA A 692 31.52 -29.97 52.78
C ALA A 692 31.03 -31.32 53.34
N ALA A 693 29.71 -31.48 53.48
CA ALA A 693 29.10 -32.74 53.95
C ALA A 693 29.38 -33.90 52.98
N ILE A 694 29.21 -33.68 51.67
CA ILE A 694 29.52 -34.69 50.65
C ILE A 694 31.03 -34.99 50.61
N LYS A 695 31.91 -34.01 50.81
CA LYS A 695 33.36 -34.25 50.90
C LYS A 695 33.76 -35.07 52.13
N LYS A 696 33.04 -34.93 53.24
CA LYS A 696 33.32 -35.62 54.51
C LYS A 696 32.73 -37.03 54.57
N GLU A 697 31.51 -37.20 54.07
CA GLU A 697 30.72 -38.43 54.22
C GLU A 697 30.42 -39.15 52.90
N GLY A 698 30.91 -38.61 51.76
CA GLY A 698 30.77 -39.16 50.41
C GLY A 698 29.37 -39.00 49.78
N ARG A 699 28.35 -38.77 50.60
CA ARG A 699 26.94 -38.65 50.19
C ARG A 699 26.14 -37.75 51.12
N ILE A 700 25.01 -37.27 50.66
CA ILE A 700 24.02 -36.57 51.50
C ILE A 700 22.61 -37.08 51.19
N ASP A 701 21.86 -37.48 52.23
CA ASP A 701 20.45 -37.82 52.10
C ASP A 701 19.55 -36.71 52.68
N VAL A 702 18.23 -36.87 52.54
CA VAL A 702 17.26 -35.87 53.00
C VAL A 702 17.28 -35.70 54.53
N ALA A 703 17.59 -36.76 55.29
CA ALA A 703 17.66 -36.70 56.75
C ALA A 703 18.91 -35.94 57.20
N MET A 704 20.07 -36.22 56.60
CA MET A 704 21.33 -35.53 56.84
C MET A 704 21.23 -34.03 56.51
N LEU A 705 20.61 -33.67 55.38
CA LEU A 705 20.41 -32.27 55.04
C LEU A 705 19.46 -31.58 56.04
N ARG A 706 18.36 -32.25 56.41
CA ARG A 706 17.40 -31.74 57.40
C ARG A 706 18.09 -31.44 58.73
N ASP A 707 18.87 -32.39 59.23
CA ASP A 707 19.55 -32.29 60.53
C ASP A 707 20.66 -31.24 60.48
N MET A 708 21.43 -31.20 59.38
CA MET A 708 22.48 -30.19 59.16
C MET A 708 21.95 -28.76 59.11
N LEU A 709 20.79 -28.54 58.49
CA LEU A 709 20.17 -27.23 58.37
C LEU A 709 19.21 -26.91 59.51
N SER A 710 19.04 -27.82 60.48
CA SER A 710 18.07 -27.72 61.58
C SER A 710 16.67 -27.32 61.07
N THR A 711 16.21 -27.97 60.00
CA THR A 711 14.94 -27.66 59.31
C THR A 711 14.02 -28.88 59.30
N THR A 712 12.90 -28.82 58.58
CA THR A 712 11.97 -29.94 58.40
C THR A 712 12.07 -30.55 57.00
N ARG A 713 11.52 -31.75 56.81
CA ARG A 713 11.46 -32.40 55.48
C ARG A 713 10.72 -31.54 54.44
N LYS A 714 9.78 -30.69 54.89
CA LYS A 714 9.03 -29.73 54.05
C LYS A 714 9.95 -28.77 53.29
N TYR A 715 11.07 -28.36 53.89
CA TYR A 715 12.02 -27.42 53.28
C TYR A 715 13.26 -28.12 52.70
N ALA A 716 13.72 -29.21 53.32
CA ALA A 716 14.91 -29.94 52.85
C ALA A 716 14.71 -30.62 51.48
N VAL A 717 13.51 -31.14 51.19
CA VAL A 717 13.23 -31.81 49.90
C VAL A 717 13.28 -30.83 48.72
N PRO A 718 12.56 -29.68 48.73
CA PRO A 718 12.66 -28.70 47.64
C PRO A 718 14.07 -28.15 47.41
N LEU A 719 14.85 -27.94 48.48
CA LEU A 719 16.25 -27.49 48.36
C LEU A 719 17.12 -28.51 47.62
N MET A 720 16.95 -29.79 47.93
CA MET A 720 17.66 -30.88 47.24
C MET A 720 17.27 -30.99 45.77
N GLU A 721 15.97 -30.89 45.46
CA GLU A 721 15.47 -30.89 44.08
C GLU A 721 15.99 -29.69 43.29
N TYR A 722 16.06 -28.52 43.91
CA TYR A 722 16.64 -27.34 43.29
C TYR A 722 18.13 -27.52 42.99
N LEU A 723 18.92 -28.07 43.93
CA LEU A 723 20.34 -28.37 43.72
C LEU A 723 20.55 -29.38 42.58
N ASP A 724 19.66 -30.36 42.44
CA ASP A 724 19.66 -31.29 41.30
C ASP A 724 19.32 -30.56 39.98
N LYS A 725 18.31 -29.68 40.00
CA LYS A 725 17.85 -28.92 38.83
C LYS A 725 18.92 -27.98 38.28
N ILE A 726 19.73 -27.37 39.13
CA ILE A 726 20.88 -26.54 38.72
C ILE A 726 22.14 -27.37 38.44
N ALA A 727 22.03 -28.70 38.42
CA ALA A 727 23.14 -29.64 38.23
C ALA A 727 24.30 -29.45 39.23
N PHE A 728 24.01 -29.02 40.46
CA PHE A 728 24.99 -28.94 41.55
C PHE A 728 25.16 -30.30 42.24
N THR A 729 24.05 -31.01 42.47
CA THR A 729 24.03 -32.38 42.96
C THR A 729 23.42 -33.34 41.94
N ARG A 730 23.71 -34.63 42.09
CA ARG A 730 23.09 -35.72 41.33
C ARG A 730 22.52 -36.75 42.29
N ARG A 731 21.26 -37.11 42.10
CA ARG A 731 20.58 -38.15 42.88
C ARG A 731 20.98 -39.55 42.41
N ILE A 732 21.41 -40.39 43.36
CA ILE A 732 21.72 -41.81 43.17
C ILE A 732 20.95 -42.59 44.23
N GLY A 733 19.80 -43.16 43.84
CA GLY A 733 18.87 -43.79 44.79
C GLY A 733 18.35 -42.80 45.84
N ASP A 734 18.65 -43.07 47.11
CA ASP A 734 18.18 -42.31 48.28
C ASP A 734 19.13 -41.18 48.71
N TYR A 735 20.32 -41.08 48.10
CA TYR A 735 21.32 -40.07 48.43
C TYR A 735 21.75 -39.25 47.21
N ARG A 736 22.50 -38.17 47.46
CA ARG A 736 23.04 -37.26 46.45
C ARG A 736 24.55 -37.12 46.58
N VAL A 737 25.19 -36.93 45.43
CA VAL A 737 26.62 -36.66 45.28
C VAL A 737 26.83 -35.36 44.49
N LEU A 738 28.03 -34.77 44.55
CA LEU A 738 28.35 -33.57 43.77
C LEU A 738 28.43 -33.93 42.28
N ALA A 739 27.80 -33.12 41.43
CA ALA A 739 27.67 -33.41 40.01
C ALA A 739 28.99 -33.24 39.20
N GLY A 740 30.08 -32.81 39.84
CA GLY A 740 31.40 -32.55 39.22
C GLY A 740 32.61 -33.15 39.92
N GLY A 741 32.43 -34.09 40.86
CA GLY A 741 33.54 -34.81 41.50
C GLY A 741 33.94 -36.06 40.72
N ASN A 742 35.20 -36.12 40.27
CA ASN A 742 35.79 -37.30 39.64
C ASN A 742 35.54 -38.59 40.44
N ASN A 743 35.31 -39.68 39.72
CA ASN A 743 35.47 -41.06 40.20
C ASN A 743 36.72 -41.18 41.07
N ILE A 744 36.54 -41.58 42.33
CA ILE A 744 37.55 -42.34 43.07
C ILE A 744 36.86 -43.63 43.48
N ASN A 745 37.18 -44.70 42.75
CA ASN A 745 36.71 -46.06 42.98
C ASN A 745 37.20 -46.60 44.33
N SER A 746 36.29 -47.18 45.11
CA SER A 746 36.43 -48.48 45.80
C SER A 746 35.12 -48.86 46.46
#